data_AF-A0A644YXI6-F1
#
_entry.id   AF-A0A644YXI6-F1
#
_cell.length_a   1.000
_cell.length_b   1.000
_cell.length_c   1.000
_cell.angle_alpha   90.00
_cell.angle_beta   90.00
_cell.angle_gamma   90.00
#
_symmetry.space_group_name_H-M   'P 1'
#
loop_
_entity.id
_entity.type
_entity.pdbx_description
1 polymer ?
#
loop_
_entity_poly.entity_id
_entity_poly.type
_entity_poly.pdbx_seq_one_letter_code
_entity_poly.pdbx_strand_id
1 'polypeptide(L)'
;MGLPYREALNVYKNMTSSKTYTIPEVVFPIETPVISMDSSFNVSISCATPNVIVYYTTDGNDPTIWGAEFSTAFPISQNTTVKAIAVREDRLSSAVEEAFLEVPAAAPTFSLDAGTYDSPRTITLISATNGATIYYSLDGMITSAEYREAIPINENTVVTAYAVHPNHSNSSVSSAAYKIQAGKPTFSLKEGSYSGAQTLDLFSATDGSTIYYTTDGLAPTTGSQVFGSSISLNTTTTVRAYAVKENMEPSAVSQSIYTIYLYDPVSAPTFTVSPGTFEGPQTITISTGTEGTTIYYTLDGEEPTRTSSPYSNPITISENTTVKAYAVKEGAPDSATTSGTYFIKPFKPTFTVSSGTYMESKTIGIESETSGTTIYYTLDGSIPTRGGDYYTYTGPFTISTTTTVKALAIKDKMADSDVASAEYVIAGSSGIRAVNPANYSVEIVLPDGWETGTVVTGAGGAVTASVTPIPAEGAVTYTWYLDGEIVKNNLGAIASISSNIEFGRSDDEISLNSGPHILMIEVLIDGMRFSDQRMIIVSSSGTIGTKDTEYKVRDIGPMQGYIFYDKGEYIDGWRYLETAPIGWNNYVNDPSYIFGYDRNGSSQGTELAGTSINLGEGLLNTSKLVQAMRSSADTTYSGTTSTSKYAAKMCADYSGGEYADWFLPSIDELNLMYQNLKCFGLGGFSNDLYWSSSESSKLMSIGDVYGNTIIEAAAYAQNFNDGKIDSHQYRSKGNRVRPVRAF
;
A
#
# COMPACT_ATOMS: atom_id res chain seq x y z
N MET A 1 56.46 -99.81 40.78
CA MET A 1 56.87 -101.23 40.97
C MET A 1 58.34 -101.27 41.34
N GLY A 2 58.64 -101.65 42.57
CA GLY A 2 59.99 -101.71 43.14
C GLY A 2 59.88 -102.04 44.62
N LEU A 3 59.73 -103.33 44.94
CA LEU A 3 59.79 -103.83 46.32
C LEU A 3 60.83 -104.95 46.38
N PRO A 4 61.79 -104.93 47.33
CA PRO A 4 62.75 -105.99 47.53
C PRO A 4 62.18 -106.98 48.55
N TYR A 5 61.69 -108.13 48.10
CA TYR A 5 61.44 -109.27 48.98
C TYR A 5 62.07 -110.51 48.35
N ARG A 6 63.18 -110.97 48.92
CA ARG A 6 63.78 -112.30 48.66
C ARG A 6 63.84 -113.04 49.99
N GLU A 7 63.04 -114.08 50.14
CA GLU A 7 63.28 -115.15 51.11
C GLU A 7 63.34 -116.48 50.37
N ALA A 8 64.29 -117.34 50.73
CA ALA A 8 64.51 -118.64 50.11
C ALA A 8 63.55 -119.68 50.70
N LEU A 9 62.76 -120.33 49.84
CA LEU A 9 61.92 -121.48 50.21
C LEU A 9 62.72 -122.77 49.96
N ASN A 10 63.20 -123.42 51.03
CA ASN A 10 63.80 -124.76 50.92
C ASN A 10 62.68 -125.80 50.81
N VAL A 11 62.55 -126.45 49.65
CA VAL A 11 61.57 -127.51 49.39
C VAL A 11 62.28 -128.87 49.36
N TYR A 12 61.94 -129.76 50.30
CA TYR A 12 62.38 -131.16 50.27
C TYR A 12 61.41 -132.01 49.41
N LYS A 13 61.95 -133.05 48.75
CA LYS A 13 61.26 -133.87 47.74
C LYS A 13 59.93 -134.44 48.28
N ASN A 14 58.82 -134.21 47.56
CA ASN A 14 57.43 -134.65 47.79
C ASN A 14 56.55 -133.84 48.78
N MET A 15 56.76 -132.52 48.93
CA MET A 15 55.77 -131.64 49.60
C MET A 15 55.50 -130.35 48.82
N THR A 16 54.24 -129.90 48.83
CA THR A 16 53.78 -128.60 48.31
C THR A 16 53.46 -127.68 49.49
N SER A 17 53.99 -126.46 49.50
CA SER A 17 53.68 -125.42 50.49
C SER A 17 53.13 -124.18 49.78
N SER A 18 51.99 -123.66 50.25
CA SER A 18 51.40 -122.39 49.79
C SER A 18 51.25 -121.43 50.98
N LYS A 19 51.68 -120.18 50.82
CA LYS A 19 51.53 -119.09 51.79
C LYS A 19 50.89 -117.90 51.10
N THR A 20 49.79 -117.39 51.66
CA THR A 20 49.10 -116.18 51.16
C THR A 20 49.76 -114.95 51.78
N TYR A 21 50.02 -113.91 50.97
CA TYR A 21 50.51 -112.61 51.43
C TYR A 21 49.39 -111.57 51.30
N THR A 22 49.17 -110.79 52.36
CA THR A 22 48.39 -109.55 52.31
C THR A 22 49.36 -108.41 52.02
N ILE A 23 49.19 -107.69 50.91
CA ILE A 23 49.98 -106.49 50.61
C ILE A 23 49.45 -105.36 51.50
N PRO A 24 50.28 -104.66 52.30
CA PRO A 24 49.86 -103.45 52.99
C PRO A 24 49.51 -102.37 51.95
N GLU A 25 48.42 -101.64 52.18
CA GLU A 25 47.89 -100.62 51.28
C GLU A 25 48.99 -99.60 50.90
N VAL A 26 49.20 -99.40 49.60
CA VAL A 26 50.17 -98.41 49.10
C VAL A 26 49.59 -97.02 49.35
N VAL A 27 50.14 -96.32 50.34
CA VAL A 27 49.77 -94.94 50.65
C VAL A 27 50.36 -94.03 49.57
N PHE A 28 49.53 -93.62 48.60
CA PHE A 28 49.93 -92.59 47.63
C PHE A 28 50.06 -91.23 48.33
N PRO A 29 51.11 -90.42 48.04
CA PRO A 29 51.23 -89.09 48.61
C PRO A 29 50.05 -88.21 48.19
N ILE A 30 49.72 -87.22 49.02
CA ILE A 30 48.68 -86.24 48.69
C ILE A 30 49.12 -85.45 47.46
N GLU A 31 48.20 -85.23 46.51
CA GLU A 31 48.49 -84.41 45.34
C GLU A 31 48.79 -82.96 45.72
N THR A 32 49.73 -82.34 45.00
CA THR A 32 50.11 -80.95 45.23
C THR A 32 48.90 -80.03 45.07
N PRO A 33 48.63 -79.11 46.02
CA PRO A 33 47.53 -78.17 45.88
C PRO A 33 47.77 -77.24 44.68
N VAL A 34 46.69 -76.84 44.02
CA VAL A 34 46.70 -75.87 42.93
C VAL A 34 46.25 -74.53 43.47
N ILE A 35 47.12 -73.53 43.35
CA ILE A 35 46.84 -72.14 43.71
C ILE A 35 46.36 -71.41 42.44
N SER A 36 45.26 -70.68 42.55
CA SER A 36 44.67 -69.90 41.45
C SER A 36 44.15 -68.58 41.96
N MET A 37 44.02 -67.59 41.07
CA MET A 37 43.47 -66.27 41.40
C MET A 37 42.41 -65.88 40.37
N ASP A 38 41.28 -65.36 40.84
CA ASP A 38 40.23 -64.84 39.97
C ASP A 38 40.48 -63.37 39.55
N SER A 39 39.61 -62.83 38.70
CA SER A 39 39.69 -61.44 38.22
C SER A 39 39.38 -60.38 39.29
N SER A 40 38.87 -60.79 40.46
CA SER A 40 38.67 -59.93 41.63
C SER A 40 39.81 -60.05 42.64
N PHE A 41 40.92 -60.70 42.25
CA PHE A 41 42.10 -60.94 43.07
C PHE A 41 41.84 -61.80 44.32
N ASN A 42 40.81 -62.68 44.28
CA ASN A 42 40.63 -63.69 45.32
C ASN A 42 41.43 -64.95 44.98
N VAL A 43 42.25 -65.37 45.94
CA VAL A 43 43.06 -66.58 45.86
C VAL A 43 42.23 -67.78 46.29
N SER A 44 42.18 -68.79 45.43
CA SER A 44 41.57 -70.09 45.71
C SER A 44 42.63 -71.17 45.66
N ILE A 45 42.61 -72.06 46.65
CA ILE A 45 43.51 -73.21 46.74
C ILE A 45 42.67 -74.47 46.69
N SER A 46 43.02 -75.39 45.80
CA SER A 46 42.29 -76.65 45.63
C SER A 46 43.25 -77.83 45.65
N CYS A 47 42.81 -78.97 46.17
CA CYS A 47 43.57 -80.22 46.09
C CYS A 47 42.63 -81.30 45.57
N ALA A 48 43.05 -82.05 44.55
CA ALA A 48 42.18 -83.10 43.98
C ALA A 48 42.07 -84.31 44.91
N THR A 49 42.99 -84.47 45.87
CA THR A 49 42.89 -85.50 46.91
C THR A 49 41.78 -85.11 47.91
N PRO A 50 40.71 -85.92 48.08
CA PRO A 50 39.59 -85.56 48.96
C PRO A 50 39.95 -85.68 50.44
N ASN A 51 39.23 -84.92 51.27
CA ASN A 51 39.34 -84.91 52.74
C ASN A 51 40.73 -84.56 53.27
N VAL A 52 41.42 -83.63 52.61
CA VAL A 52 42.71 -83.07 53.08
C VAL A 52 42.47 -81.71 53.72
N ILE A 53 43.33 -81.33 54.66
CA ILE A 53 43.41 -79.97 55.20
C ILE A 53 44.53 -79.26 54.46
N VAL A 54 44.26 -78.07 53.92
CA VAL A 54 45.27 -77.27 53.21
C VAL A 54 45.73 -76.13 54.12
N TYR A 55 47.02 -76.07 54.40
CA TYR A 55 47.65 -74.96 55.11
C TYR A 55 48.37 -74.05 54.13
N TYR A 56 48.33 -72.73 54.36
CA TYR A 56 48.95 -71.77 53.46
C TYR A 56 49.62 -70.60 54.21
N THR A 57 50.48 -69.89 53.49
CA THR A 57 51.16 -68.66 53.91
C THR A 57 51.13 -67.64 52.77
N THR A 58 51.21 -66.37 53.12
CA THR A 58 51.25 -65.24 52.17
C THR A 58 52.50 -64.37 52.34
N ASP A 59 53.41 -64.78 53.22
CA ASP A 59 54.65 -64.06 53.58
C ASP A 59 55.88 -64.68 52.90
N GLY A 60 55.69 -65.67 52.03
CA GLY A 60 56.76 -66.40 51.33
C GLY A 60 57.44 -67.51 52.14
N ASN A 61 57.11 -67.68 53.43
CA ASN A 61 57.60 -68.80 54.23
C ASN A 61 56.85 -70.10 53.89
N ASP A 62 57.47 -71.26 54.11
CA ASP A 62 56.77 -72.53 53.87
C ASP A 62 55.65 -72.75 54.91
N PRO A 63 54.44 -73.17 54.48
CA PRO A 63 53.31 -73.39 55.39
C PRO A 63 53.55 -74.58 56.32
N THR A 64 53.05 -74.47 57.54
CA THR A 64 53.13 -75.54 58.55
C THR A 64 51.73 -75.96 59.01
N ILE A 65 51.63 -77.14 59.62
CA ILE A 65 50.35 -77.68 60.16
C ILE A 65 49.76 -76.88 61.33
N TRP A 66 50.47 -75.86 61.81
CA TRP A 66 49.99 -74.92 62.84
C TRP A 66 49.64 -73.55 62.25
N GLY A 67 49.77 -73.39 60.93
CA GLY A 67 49.53 -72.15 60.20
C GLY A 67 48.07 -71.94 59.80
N ALA A 68 47.85 -70.98 58.89
CA ALA A 68 46.50 -70.67 58.41
C ALA A 68 45.94 -71.81 57.56
N GLU A 69 44.74 -72.29 57.93
CA GLU A 69 43.99 -73.28 57.17
C GLU A 69 43.17 -72.59 56.07
N PHE A 70 43.27 -73.09 54.85
CA PHE A 70 42.43 -72.65 53.74
C PHE A 70 41.04 -73.27 53.86
N SER A 71 40.04 -72.42 54.12
CA SER A 71 38.63 -72.82 54.20
C SER A 71 37.75 -72.10 53.18
N THR A 72 38.11 -70.88 52.79
CA THR A 72 37.45 -70.09 51.75
C THR A 72 38.47 -69.27 50.98
N ALA A 73 38.11 -68.88 49.76
CA ALA A 73 38.92 -67.92 48.99
C ALA A 73 39.14 -66.63 49.78
N PHE A 74 40.32 -66.03 49.63
CA PHE A 74 40.71 -64.80 50.33
C PHE A 74 41.30 -63.76 49.36
N PRO A 75 41.04 -62.47 49.57
CA PRO A 75 41.57 -61.42 48.69
C PRO A 75 43.05 -61.13 49.00
N ILE A 76 43.81 -60.78 47.95
CA ILE A 76 45.11 -60.12 48.09
C ILE A 76 45.03 -58.71 47.51
N SER A 77 45.74 -57.74 48.11
CA SER A 77 45.70 -56.33 47.71
C SER A 77 46.99 -55.83 47.04
N GLN A 78 48.01 -56.68 46.94
CA GLN A 78 49.33 -56.37 46.36
C GLN A 78 49.99 -57.68 45.90
N ASN A 79 51.13 -57.59 45.20
CA ASN A 79 51.90 -58.76 44.80
C ASN A 79 52.22 -59.63 46.03
N THR A 80 51.85 -60.90 45.97
CA THR A 80 51.89 -61.81 47.13
C THR A 80 52.40 -63.18 46.69
N THR A 81 53.40 -63.71 47.38
CA THR A 81 53.80 -65.12 47.25
C THR A 81 52.93 -65.97 48.16
N VAL A 82 52.11 -66.83 47.55
CA VAL A 82 51.29 -67.80 48.28
C VAL A 82 51.97 -69.15 48.21
N LYS A 83 52.17 -69.78 49.37
CA LYS A 83 52.63 -71.17 49.45
C LYS A 83 51.58 -72.02 50.13
N ALA A 84 51.37 -73.25 49.65
CA ALA A 84 50.33 -74.14 50.16
C ALA A 84 50.82 -75.58 50.29
N ILE A 85 50.38 -76.27 51.34
CA ILE A 85 50.62 -77.71 51.57
C ILE A 85 49.33 -78.40 52.00
N ALA A 86 49.05 -79.56 51.42
CA ALA A 86 47.90 -80.39 51.79
C ALA A 86 48.34 -81.54 52.70
N VAL A 87 47.62 -81.72 53.81
CA VAL A 87 47.96 -82.66 54.89
C VAL A 87 46.76 -83.51 55.28
N ARG A 88 47.00 -84.76 55.65
CA ARG A 88 46.01 -85.72 56.15
C ARG A 88 46.69 -86.71 57.09
N GLU A 89 46.06 -87.08 58.20
CA GLU A 89 46.70 -87.88 59.28
C GLU A 89 47.21 -89.26 58.83
N ASP A 90 46.60 -89.85 57.81
CA ASP A 90 46.89 -91.19 57.31
C ASP A 90 47.76 -91.19 56.03
N ARG A 91 48.26 -90.03 55.59
CA ARG A 91 49.08 -89.90 54.37
C ARG A 91 50.31 -89.01 54.57
N LEU A 92 51.31 -89.22 53.72
CA LEU A 92 52.39 -88.24 53.57
C LEU A 92 51.84 -86.95 52.98
N SER A 93 52.19 -85.81 53.58
CA SER A 93 51.86 -84.47 53.08
C SER A 93 52.25 -84.29 51.62
N SER A 94 51.56 -83.39 50.93
CA SER A 94 51.94 -82.99 49.57
C SER A 94 53.30 -82.28 49.56
N ALA A 95 53.86 -82.10 48.36
CA ALA A 95 54.87 -81.05 48.18
C ALA A 95 54.26 -79.66 48.46
N VAL A 96 55.10 -78.70 48.83
CA VAL A 96 54.69 -77.29 48.93
C VAL A 96 54.54 -76.74 47.52
N GLU A 97 53.35 -76.24 47.19
CA GLU A 97 53.14 -75.43 45.99
C GLU A 97 53.50 -73.98 46.30
N GLU A 98 54.16 -73.31 45.37
CA GLU A 98 54.48 -71.88 45.46
C GLU A 98 53.96 -71.16 44.21
N ALA A 99 53.18 -70.10 44.42
CA ALA A 99 52.69 -69.24 43.35
C ALA A 99 52.96 -67.77 43.70
N PHE A 100 53.62 -67.05 42.80
CA PHE A 100 53.72 -65.59 42.86
C PHE A 100 52.52 -64.98 42.13
N LEU A 101 51.65 -64.32 42.87
CA LEU A 101 50.41 -63.73 42.36
C LEU A 101 50.57 -62.21 42.28
N GLU A 102 50.38 -61.65 41.09
CA GLU A 102 50.56 -60.22 40.82
C GLU A 102 49.23 -59.47 40.86
N VAL A 103 49.21 -58.35 41.60
CA VAL A 103 48.09 -57.41 41.62
C VAL A 103 48.59 -56.11 40.98
N PRO A 104 48.07 -55.72 39.79
CA PRO A 104 48.52 -54.50 39.14
C PRO A 104 48.14 -53.26 39.94
N ALA A 105 48.94 -52.20 39.83
CA ALA A 105 48.54 -50.89 40.29
C ALA A 105 47.29 -50.42 39.50
N ALA A 106 46.46 -49.59 40.12
CA ALA A 106 45.31 -49.00 39.44
C ALA A 106 45.78 -48.06 38.32
N ALA A 107 45.22 -48.22 37.13
CA ALA A 107 45.56 -47.38 35.99
C ALA A 107 45.24 -45.89 36.28
N PRO A 108 46.08 -44.95 35.81
CA PRO A 108 45.80 -43.53 35.99
C PRO A 108 44.46 -43.12 35.36
N THR A 109 43.69 -42.30 36.06
CA THR A 109 42.47 -41.67 35.53
C THR A 109 42.75 -40.22 35.16
N PHE A 110 42.19 -39.77 34.04
CA PHE A 110 42.28 -38.37 33.61
C PHE A 110 41.20 -37.53 34.27
N SER A 111 41.53 -36.28 34.63
CA SER A 111 40.56 -35.33 35.21
C SER A 111 39.54 -34.78 34.21
N LEU A 112 39.80 -34.95 32.91
CA LEU A 112 38.92 -34.55 31.82
C LEU A 112 38.73 -35.71 30.86
N ASP A 113 37.53 -35.82 30.31
CA ASP A 113 37.23 -36.81 29.29
C ASP A 113 37.97 -36.50 27.98
N ALA A 114 38.32 -37.53 27.21
CA ALA A 114 38.84 -37.36 25.87
C ALA A 114 37.79 -36.66 24.96
N GLY A 115 38.23 -35.80 24.05
CA GLY A 115 37.32 -35.06 23.18
C GLY A 115 37.91 -33.80 22.57
N THR A 116 37.04 -33.04 21.91
CA THR A 116 37.37 -31.75 21.29
C THR A 116 36.96 -30.59 22.18
N TYR A 117 37.85 -29.62 22.35
CA TYR A 117 37.65 -28.43 23.18
C TYR A 117 37.86 -27.16 22.35
N ASP A 118 37.09 -26.13 22.65
CA ASP A 118 37.11 -24.82 21.98
C ASP A 118 38.22 -23.87 22.45
N SER A 119 39.02 -24.32 23.41
CA SER A 119 40.05 -23.54 24.09
C SER A 119 41.04 -24.48 24.79
N PRO A 120 42.27 -24.02 25.05
CA PRO A 120 43.26 -24.80 25.79
C PRO A 120 42.74 -25.30 27.14
N ARG A 121 43.16 -26.52 27.51
CA ARG A 121 42.74 -27.19 28.76
C ARG A 121 43.95 -27.58 29.59
N THR A 122 43.69 -27.97 30.83
CA THR A 122 44.68 -28.54 31.72
C THR A 122 44.11 -29.82 32.33
N ILE A 123 44.89 -30.89 32.30
CA ILE A 123 44.50 -32.20 32.85
C ILE A 123 45.37 -32.58 34.05
N THR A 124 44.79 -33.32 34.98
CA THR A 124 45.52 -33.99 36.06
C THR A 124 45.33 -35.50 35.99
N LEU A 125 46.29 -36.24 36.55
CA LEU A 125 46.31 -37.70 36.58
C LEU A 125 46.31 -38.18 38.03
N ILE A 126 45.50 -39.19 38.34
CA ILE A 126 45.42 -39.81 39.68
C ILE A 126 45.41 -41.33 39.51
N SER A 127 46.10 -42.05 40.39
CA SER A 127 45.97 -43.51 40.54
C SER A 127 45.31 -43.83 41.88
N ALA A 128 44.39 -44.79 41.90
CA ALA A 128 43.77 -45.25 43.13
C ALA A 128 44.73 -46.07 44.03
N THR A 129 45.87 -46.54 43.49
CA THR A 129 46.93 -47.18 44.29
C THR A 129 47.72 -46.09 45.01
N ASN A 130 47.49 -45.95 46.31
CA ASN A 130 48.17 -44.97 47.14
C ASN A 130 49.70 -45.15 47.07
N GLY A 131 50.42 -44.06 46.86
CA GLY A 131 51.88 -44.06 46.73
C GLY A 131 52.43 -44.52 45.37
N ALA A 132 51.58 -44.83 44.38
CA ALA A 132 52.03 -45.15 43.04
C ALA A 132 52.57 -43.91 42.31
N THR A 133 53.70 -44.05 41.63
CA THR A 133 54.26 -43.02 40.74
C THR A 133 53.64 -43.15 39.36
N ILE A 134 53.13 -42.05 38.81
CA ILE A 134 52.52 -42.02 37.48
C ILE A 134 53.55 -41.56 36.45
N TYR A 135 53.62 -42.27 35.34
CA TYR A 135 54.42 -41.91 34.17
C TYR A 135 53.51 -41.68 32.97
N TYR A 136 53.80 -40.66 32.15
CA TYR A 136 52.96 -40.28 31.01
C TYR A 136 53.76 -39.90 29.76
N SER A 137 53.13 -39.96 28.59
CA SER A 137 53.63 -39.39 27.34
C SER A 137 52.56 -38.54 26.65
N LEU A 138 52.97 -37.58 25.82
CA LEU A 138 52.10 -36.65 25.07
C LEU A 138 52.02 -36.97 23.57
N ASP A 139 52.89 -37.85 23.07
CA ASP A 139 52.97 -38.28 21.68
C ASP A 139 52.35 -39.66 21.44
N GLY A 140 51.69 -40.22 22.45
CA GLY A 140 51.15 -41.58 22.43
C GLY A 140 52.21 -42.70 22.42
N MET A 141 53.51 -42.39 22.50
CA MET A 141 54.60 -43.37 22.58
C MET A 141 54.90 -43.78 24.03
N ILE A 142 55.79 -44.78 24.19
CA ILE A 142 56.19 -45.36 25.49
C ILE A 142 57.27 -44.57 26.23
N THR A 143 57.84 -43.52 25.63
CA THR A 143 58.81 -42.64 26.30
C THR A 143 58.09 -41.79 27.33
N SER A 144 58.24 -42.13 28.61
CA SER A 144 57.39 -41.59 29.65
C SER A 144 58.13 -40.66 30.61
N ALA A 145 57.56 -39.48 30.85
CA ALA A 145 57.98 -38.56 31.91
C ALA A 145 57.23 -38.85 33.22
N GLU A 146 57.85 -38.58 34.35
CA GLU A 146 57.17 -38.68 35.65
C GLU A 146 56.17 -37.52 35.80
N TYR A 147 54.93 -37.85 36.16
CA TYR A 147 53.88 -36.87 36.40
C TYR A 147 54.09 -36.18 37.75
N ARG A 148 54.34 -34.86 37.71
CA ARG A 148 54.58 -34.03 38.91
C ARG A 148 53.64 -32.84 39.02
N GLU A 149 53.16 -32.34 37.89
CA GLU A 149 52.31 -31.16 37.78
C GLU A 149 51.25 -31.36 36.70
N ALA A 150 50.19 -30.54 36.73
CA ALA A 150 49.11 -30.60 35.75
C ALA A 150 49.62 -30.37 34.31
N ILE A 151 49.05 -31.10 33.34
CA ILE A 151 49.52 -31.11 31.95
C ILE A 151 48.67 -30.10 31.14
N PRO A 152 49.27 -29.06 30.55
CA PRO A 152 48.56 -28.17 29.63
C PRO A 152 48.37 -28.84 28.26
N ILE A 153 47.17 -28.71 27.71
CA ILE A 153 46.78 -29.18 26.39
C ILE A 153 46.41 -27.94 25.56
N ASN A 154 47.35 -27.50 24.72
CA ASN A 154 47.22 -26.31 23.89
C ASN A 154 46.93 -26.62 22.41
N GLU A 155 47.16 -27.86 22.00
CA GLU A 155 46.98 -28.38 20.64
C GLU A 155 46.51 -29.85 20.70
N ASN A 156 46.25 -30.46 19.56
CA ASN A 156 45.85 -31.86 19.47
C ASN A 156 46.94 -32.76 20.08
N THR A 157 46.61 -33.41 21.18
CA THR A 157 47.56 -34.17 22.02
C THR A 157 46.95 -35.53 22.38
N VAL A 158 47.75 -36.59 22.32
CA VAL A 158 47.35 -37.91 22.80
C VAL A 158 48.16 -38.23 24.05
N VAL A 159 47.48 -38.29 25.20
CA VAL A 159 48.12 -38.56 26.48
C VAL A 159 47.97 -40.03 26.82
N THR A 160 49.10 -40.73 26.98
CA THR A 160 49.16 -42.09 27.53
C THR A 160 49.75 -42.05 28.92
N ALA A 161 49.26 -42.88 29.86
CA ALA A 161 49.77 -42.91 31.22
C ALA A 161 49.67 -44.30 31.87
N TYR A 162 50.63 -44.64 32.72
CA TYR A 162 50.62 -45.86 33.55
C TYR A 162 51.19 -45.54 34.95
N ALA A 163 50.84 -46.38 35.93
CA ALA A 163 51.26 -46.26 37.31
C ALA A 163 52.23 -47.39 37.70
N VAL A 164 53.27 -47.04 38.45
CA VAL A 164 54.29 -47.96 38.97
C VAL A 164 54.30 -47.87 40.49
N HIS A 165 54.35 -49.02 41.17
CA HIS A 165 54.47 -49.10 42.62
C HIS A 165 55.34 -50.31 43.02
N PRO A 166 56.21 -50.22 44.05
CA PRO A 166 57.14 -51.30 44.40
C PRO A 166 56.51 -52.67 44.70
N ASN A 167 55.30 -52.67 45.27
CA ASN A 167 54.59 -53.89 45.67
C ASN A 167 53.51 -54.34 44.68
N HIS A 168 53.39 -53.70 43.52
CA HIS A 168 52.39 -54.04 42.50
C HIS A 168 53.09 -54.24 41.16
N SER A 169 52.51 -55.05 40.29
CA SER A 169 52.88 -54.99 38.87
C SER A 169 52.42 -53.65 38.26
N ASN A 170 53.02 -53.26 37.14
CA ASN A 170 52.64 -52.01 36.47
C ASN A 170 51.15 -52.04 36.09
N SER A 171 50.50 -50.88 36.21
CA SER A 171 49.12 -50.78 35.75
C SER A 171 49.01 -51.01 34.24
N SER A 172 47.79 -51.25 33.75
CA SER A 172 47.48 -51.04 32.34
C SER A 172 47.69 -49.57 31.95
N VAL A 173 47.93 -49.33 30.65
CA VAL A 173 48.06 -47.97 30.10
C VAL A 173 46.67 -47.37 29.88
N SER A 174 46.43 -46.20 30.46
CA SER A 174 45.31 -45.33 30.12
C SER A 174 45.69 -44.44 28.94
N SER A 175 44.74 -44.16 28.05
CA SER A 175 44.95 -43.29 26.88
C SER A 175 43.77 -42.36 26.68
N ALA A 176 44.05 -41.09 26.41
CA ALA A 176 43.04 -40.08 26.09
C ALA A 176 43.55 -39.15 24.99
N ALA A 177 42.72 -38.95 23.96
CA ALA A 177 42.99 -38.01 22.87
C ALA A 177 42.23 -36.71 23.11
N TYR A 178 42.96 -35.60 23.13
CA TYR A 178 42.41 -34.26 23.29
C TYR A 178 42.66 -33.48 22.02
N LYS A 179 41.62 -32.86 21.49
CA LYS A 179 41.70 -32.00 20.30
C LYS A 179 41.38 -30.57 20.71
N ILE A 180 42.18 -29.60 20.28
CA ILE A 180 41.88 -28.19 20.51
C ILE A 180 41.48 -27.57 19.18
N GLN A 181 40.31 -26.94 19.17
CA GLN A 181 39.79 -26.22 18.03
C GLN A 181 40.34 -24.78 18.04
N ALA A 182 40.77 -24.29 16.88
CA ALA A 182 41.13 -22.89 16.74
C ALA A 182 39.91 -21.99 17.00
N GLY A 183 40.16 -20.76 17.47
CA GLY A 183 39.14 -19.75 17.69
C GLY A 183 38.55 -19.26 16.37
N LYS A 184 37.24 -19.05 16.33
CA LYS A 184 36.56 -18.49 15.13
C LYS A 184 37.08 -17.06 14.84
N PRO A 185 37.23 -16.67 13.56
CA PRO A 185 37.59 -15.29 13.24
C PRO A 185 36.52 -14.30 13.70
N THR A 186 36.92 -13.11 14.14
CA THR A 186 36.00 -11.99 14.43
C THR A 186 36.17 -10.89 13.39
N PHE A 187 35.09 -10.18 13.10
CA PHE A 187 35.03 -9.18 12.05
C PHE A 187 35.10 -7.78 12.68
N SER A 188 35.89 -6.87 12.10
CA SER A 188 36.02 -5.48 12.56
C SER A 188 34.72 -4.67 12.44
N LEU A 189 33.90 -4.98 11.43
CA LEU A 189 32.61 -4.38 11.21
C LEU A 189 31.49 -5.32 11.68
N LYS A 190 30.43 -4.73 12.24
CA LYS A 190 29.18 -5.44 12.49
C LYS A 190 28.47 -5.67 11.15
N GLU A 191 27.69 -6.73 11.03
CA GLU A 191 26.80 -6.88 9.88
C GLU A 191 25.78 -5.72 9.81
N GLY A 192 25.41 -5.34 8.59
CA GLY A 192 24.46 -4.25 8.35
C GLY A 192 24.62 -3.56 7.01
N SER A 193 23.93 -2.44 6.87
CA SER A 193 23.93 -1.59 5.68
C SER A 193 24.84 -0.38 5.88
N TYR A 194 25.65 -0.08 4.85
CA TYR A 194 26.64 0.98 4.88
C TYR A 194 26.54 1.88 3.66
N SER A 195 26.72 3.18 3.86
CA SER A 195 26.90 4.16 2.77
C SER A 195 28.39 4.28 2.44
N GLY A 196 28.72 4.23 1.15
CA GLY A 196 30.09 4.24 0.64
C GLY A 196 30.82 2.91 0.87
N ALA A 197 31.91 2.74 0.12
CA ALA A 197 32.76 1.56 0.23
C ALA A 197 33.34 1.40 1.65
N GLN A 198 33.43 0.16 2.13
CA GLN A 198 33.93 -0.19 3.46
C GLN A 198 35.19 -1.04 3.36
N THR A 199 35.97 -1.05 4.44
CA THR A 199 37.14 -1.93 4.61
C THR A 199 36.89 -2.84 5.80
N LEU A 200 37.02 -4.15 5.58
CA LEU A 200 36.80 -5.16 6.61
C LEU A 200 38.11 -5.86 6.96
N ASP A 201 38.49 -5.73 8.23
CA ASP A 201 39.55 -6.55 8.84
C ASP A 201 38.96 -7.76 9.58
N LEU A 202 39.73 -8.86 9.58
CA LEU A 202 39.45 -10.11 10.28
C LEU A 202 40.51 -10.33 11.36
N PHE A 203 40.10 -10.83 12.52
CA PHE A 203 41.01 -11.14 13.63
C PHE A 203 40.86 -12.59 14.05
N SER A 204 41.95 -13.22 14.47
CA SER A 204 41.91 -14.56 15.06
C SER A 204 42.24 -14.48 16.54
N ALA A 205 41.49 -15.21 17.37
CA ALA A 205 41.79 -15.41 18.77
C ALA A 205 42.90 -16.47 18.99
N THR A 206 43.27 -17.23 17.97
CA THR A 206 44.35 -18.23 18.02
C THR A 206 45.62 -17.66 17.41
N ASP A 207 46.64 -17.46 18.25
CA ASP A 207 47.90 -16.85 17.84
C ASP A 207 48.64 -17.66 16.74
N GLY A 208 49.14 -16.94 15.74
CA GLY A 208 49.80 -17.50 14.56
C GLY A 208 48.94 -18.48 13.74
N SER A 209 47.61 -18.37 13.78
CA SER A 209 46.71 -19.09 12.88
C SER A 209 46.53 -18.33 11.56
N THR A 210 46.26 -19.07 10.48
CA THR A 210 45.96 -18.51 9.15
C THR A 210 44.45 -18.42 8.98
N ILE A 211 43.93 -17.25 8.62
CA ILE A 211 42.51 -17.06 8.30
C ILE A 211 42.29 -17.23 6.80
N TYR A 212 41.36 -18.10 6.43
CA TYR A 212 40.89 -18.29 5.06
C TYR A 212 39.46 -17.75 4.92
N TYR A 213 39.16 -17.05 3.83
CA TYR A 213 37.87 -16.41 3.62
C TYR A 213 37.36 -16.49 2.18
N THR A 214 36.06 -16.21 2.04
CA THR A 214 35.33 -16.05 0.78
C THR A 214 34.44 -14.80 0.88
N THR A 215 34.11 -14.19 -0.26
CA THR A 215 33.25 -13.00 -0.38
C THR A 215 31.96 -13.26 -1.17
N ASP A 216 31.82 -14.48 -1.69
CA ASP A 216 30.67 -14.96 -2.49
C ASP A 216 29.64 -15.73 -1.66
N GLY A 217 29.86 -15.87 -0.35
CA GLY A 217 29.02 -16.65 0.55
C GLY A 217 29.24 -18.16 0.54
N LEU A 218 30.17 -18.69 -0.25
CA LEU A 218 30.53 -20.11 -0.21
C LEU A 218 31.35 -20.44 1.05
N ALA A 219 31.29 -21.69 1.51
CA ALA A 219 32.06 -22.09 2.69
C ALA A 219 33.56 -22.03 2.37
N PRO A 220 34.38 -21.38 3.23
CA PRO A 220 35.81 -21.28 2.99
C PRO A 220 36.49 -22.64 3.19
N THR A 221 37.56 -22.86 2.43
CA THR A 221 38.45 -24.03 2.52
C THR A 221 39.91 -23.56 2.55
N THR A 222 40.87 -24.47 2.71
CA THR A 222 42.31 -24.14 2.67
C THR A 222 42.78 -23.73 1.27
N GLY A 223 41.95 -23.90 0.23
CA GLY A 223 42.16 -23.36 -1.11
C GLY A 223 41.52 -21.98 -1.34
N SER A 224 40.78 -21.44 -0.35
CA SER A 224 40.18 -20.10 -0.42
C SER A 224 41.21 -19.00 -0.19
N GLN A 225 40.80 -17.73 -0.27
CA GLN A 225 41.70 -16.61 -0.11
C GLN A 225 42.25 -16.53 1.31
N VAL A 226 43.55 -16.30 1.46
CA VAL A 226 44.19 -16.06 2.76
C VAL A 226 44.05 -14.58 3.11
N PHE A 227 43.57 -14.29 4.32
CA PHE A 227 43.48 -12.93 4.83
C PHE A 227 44.87 -12.41 5.22
N GLY A 228 45.26 -11.28 4.67
CA GLY A 228 46.58 -10.66 4.91
C GLY A 228 46.50 -9.24 5.47
N SER A 229 45.69 -8.37 4.86
CA SER A 229 45.51 -6.98 5.30
C SER A 229 44.04 -6.64 5.54
N SER A 230 43.32 -6.12 4.54
CA SER A 230 41.92 -5.70 4.64
C SER A 230 41.15 -6.17 3.42
N ILE A 231 39.86 -6.47 3.59
CA ILE A 231 38.94 -6.83 2.50
C ILE A 231 38.17 -5.57 2.09
N SER A 232 38.26 -5.17 0.82
CA SER A 232 37.49 -4.04 0.29
C SER A 232 36.07 -4.48 -0.07
N LEU A 233 35.07 -3.81 0.49
CA LEU A 233 33.64 -4.05 0.25
C LEU A 233 33.05 -2.87 -0.52
N ASN A 234 32.79 -3.06 -1.82
CA ASN A 234 32.24 -2.03 -2.71
C ASN A 234 30.79 -2.32 -3.14
N THR A 235 30.31 -3.54 -2.91
CA THR A 235 28.94 -3.99 -3.20
C THR A 235 28.45 -4.89 -2.06
N THR A 236 27.17 -5.26 -2.10
CA THR A 236 26.62 -6.24 -1.15
C THR A 236 27.42 -7.54 -1.21
N THR A 237 28.08 -7.87 -0.10
CA THR A 237 29.07 -8.97 -0.03
C THR A 237 28.77 -9.85 1.18
N THR A 238 28.79 -11.16 0.98
CA THR A 238 28.72 -12.13 2.10
C THR A 238 30.11 -12.64 2.39
N VAL A 239 30.66 -12.28 3.54
CA VAL A 239 32.00 -12.72 3.95
C VAL A 239 31.87 -13.93 4.87
N ARG A 240 32.54 -15.03 4.52
CA ARG A 240 32.68 -16.21 5.38
C ARG A 240 34.15 -16.46 5.62
N ALA A 241 34.54 -16.75 6.86
CA ALA A 241 35.94 -16.98 7.22
C ALA A 241 36.10 -18.03 8.31
N TYR A 242 37.21 -18.76 8.27
CA TYR A 242 37.63 -19.69 9.32
C TYR A 242 39.15 -19.67 9.49
N ALA A 243 39.62 -20.09 10.65
CA ALA A 243 41.03 -20.08 11.03
C ALA A 243 41.58 -21.51 11.10
N VAL A 244 42.80 -21.69 10.62
CA VAL A 244 43.53 -22.95 10.65
C VAL A 244 44.86 -22.72 11.35
N LYS A 245 45.19 -23.60 12.29
CA LYS A 245 46.50 -23.67 12.95
C LYS A 245 46.99 -25.10 12.85
N GLU A 246 48.28 -25.27 12.58
CA GLU A 246 48.91 -26.59 12.63
C GLU A 246 48.66 -27.27 13.98
N ASN A 247 48.47 -28.59 13.96
CA ASN A 247 48.14 -29.42 15.12
C ASN A 247 46.87 -29.03 15.89
N MET A 248 45.97 -28.23 15.31
CA MET A 248 44.66 -27.92 15.89
C MET A 248 43.54 -28.33 14.93
N GLU A 249 42.34 -28.56 15.46
CA GLU A 249 41.14 -28.64 14.62
C GLU A 249 40.80 -27.25 14.06
N PRO A 250 40.38 -27.13 12.78
CA PRO A 250 39.97 -25.85 12.22
C PRO A 250 38.84 -25.20 13.01
N SER A 251 38.83 -23.87 13.07
CA SER A 251 37.77 -23.16 13.76
C SER A 251 36.43 -23.29 13.06
N ALA A 252 35.35 -23.02 13.80
CA ALA A 252 34.04 -22.85 13.20
C ALA A 252 34.04 -21.64 12.24
N VAL A 253 33.18 -21.70 11.21
CA VAL A 253 33.06 -20.61 10.23
C VAL A 253 32.31 -19.42 10.86
N SER A 254 32.93 -18.24 10.77
CA SER A 254 32.26 -16.96 10.98
C SER A 254 31.66 -16.46 9.67
N GLN A 255 30.48 -15.84 9.74
CA GLN A 255 29.74 -15.35 8.58
C GLN A 255 29.06 -14.02 8.90
N SER A 256 29.09 -13.09 7.95
CA SER A 256 28.34 -11.83 8.01
C SER A 256 28.04 -11.33 6.60
N ILE A 257 26.94 -10.60 6.47
CA ILE A 257 26.52 -9.96 5.23
C ILE A 257 26.64 -8.45 5.40
N TYR A 258 27.27 -7.80 4.42
CA TYR A 258 27.43 -6.36 4.37
C TYR A 258 26.73 -5.82 3.14
N THR A 259 25.70 -5.00 3.34
CA THR A 259 24.99 -4.33 2.24
C THR A 259 25.63 -2.97 2.00
N ILE A 260 26.25 -2.78 0.82
CA ILE A 260 26.99 -1.55 0.50
C ILE A 260 26.23 -0.73 -0.52
N TYR A 261 25.96 0.54 -0.17
CA TYR A 261 25.32 1.51 -1.04
C TYR A 261 26.32 2.58 -1.46
N LEU A 262 26.67 2.63 -2.75
CA LEU A 262 27.61 3.60 -3.32
C LEU A 262 26.93 4.91 -3.76
N TYR A 263 25.60 4.90 -3.85
CA TYR A 263 24.80 6.04 -4.29
C TYR A 263 23.77 6.43 -3.23
N ASP A 264 23.30 7.68 -3.32
CA ASP A 264 22.18 8.16 -2.51
C ASP A 264 20.90 7.35 -2.77
N PRO A 265 19.95 7.33 -1.80
CA PRO A 265 18.65 6.68 -1.98
C PRO A 265 17.94 7.11 -3.26
N VAL A 266 17.30 6.15 -3.92
CA VAL A 266 16.50 6.44 -5.11
C VAL A 266 15.26 7.27 -4.73
N SER A 267 14.96 8.31 -5.51
CA SER A 267 13.77 9.13 -5.33
C SER A 267 12.50 8.31 -5.56
N ALA A 268 11.49 8.50 -4.69
CA ALA A 268 10.19 7.84 -4.83
C ALA A 268 9.54 8.20 -6.18
N PRO A 269 8.82 7.26 -6.82
CA PRO A 269 8.12 7.57 -8.06
C PRO A 269 7.02 8.63 -7.87
N THR A 270 6.68 9.35 -8.92
CA THR A 270 5.56 10.31 -8.98
C THR A 270 4.61 9.92 -10.10
N PHE A 271 3.31 10.18 -9.89
CA PHE A 271 2.28 9.99 -10.90
C PHE A 271 1.89 11.32 -11.53
N THR A 272 1.70 11.38 -12.84
CA THR A 272 1.27 12.62 -13.52
C THR A 272 -0.15 13.04 -13.20
N VAL A 273 -1.03 12.07 -12.92
CA VAL A 273 -2.40 12.33 -12.46
C VAL A 273 -2.45 12.07 -10.97
N SER A 274 -2.86 13.07 -10.19
CA SER A 274 -3.05 12.91 -8.75
C SER A 274 -4.17 11.90 -8.47
N PRO A 275 -4.06 11.05 -7.43
CA PRO A 275 -5.12 10.12 -7.05
C PRO A 275 -6.43 10.86 -6.75
N GLY A 276 -7.57 10.25 -7.11
CA GLY A 276 -8.86 10.93 -7.01
C GLY A 276 -10.01 10.18 -7.69
N THR A 277 -11.14 10.87 -7.81
CA THR A 277 -12.32 10.36 -8.53
C THR A 277 -12.47 11.08 -9.86
N PHE A 278 -12.67 10.34 -10.93
CA PHE A 278 -12.68 10.85 -12.30
C PHE A 278 -13.89 10.35 -13.06
N GLU A 279 -14.44 11.20 -13.92
CA GLU A 279 -15.36 10.78 -14.96
C GLU A 279 -14.57 10.27 -16.17
N GLY A 280 -14.79 9.01 -16.54
CA GLY A 280 -14.08 8.35 -17.64
C GLY A 280 -12.62 7.95 -17.36
N PRO A 281 -12.02 7.13 -18.24
CA PRO A 281 -10.67 6.57 -18.03
C PRO A 281 -9.57 7.62 -17.93
N GLN A 282 -8.55 7.35 -17.12
CA GLN A 282 -7.36 8.20 -16.96
C GLN A 282 -6.12 7.53 -17.54
N THR A 283 -5.21 8.31 -18.12
CA THR A 283 -3.88 7.81 -18.54
C THR A 283 -2.83 8.40 -17.62
N ILE A 284 -2.17 7.56 -16.84
CA ILE A 284 -1.14 7.96 -15.89
C ILE A 284 0.25 7.60 -16.43
N THR A 285 1.23 8.44 -16.12
CA THR A 285 2.64 8.13 -16.32
C THR A 285 3.37 8.16 -14.99
N ILE A 286 4.34 7.27 -14.84
CA ILE A 286 5.15 7.12 -13.63
C ILE A 286 6.58 7.57 -13.96
N SER A 287 7.14 8.43 -13.13
CA SER A 287 8.53 8.92 -13.27
C SER A 287 9.23 8.96 -11.93
N THR A 288 10.55 9.02 -11.93
CA THR A 288 11.36 9.31 -10.73
C THR A 288 12.47 10.30 -11.08
N GLY A 289 12.89 11.11 -10.11
CA GLY A 289 13.97 12.07 -10.29
C GLY A 289 15.37 11.45 -10.35
N THR A 290 15.52 10.15 -10.07
CA THR A 290 16.80 9.46 -10.12
C THR A 290 17.00 8.76 -11.46
N GLU A 291 17.97 9.23 -12.25
CA GLU A 291 18.30 8.64 -13.55
C GLU A 291 18.89 7.21 -13.44
N GLY A 292 18.64 6.39 -14.48
CA GLY A 292 19.15 5.03 -14.57
C GLY A 292 18.47 4.05 -13.62
N THR A 293 17.23 4.33 -13.23
CA THR A 293 16.40 3.49 -12.36
C THR A 293 15.45 2.61 -13.17
N THR A 294 15.04 1.49 -12.59
CA THR A 294 13.89 0.71 -13.06
C THR A 294 12.73 0.93 -12.09
N ILE A 295 11.56 1.29 -12.60
CA ILE A 295 10.35 1.45 -11.80
C ILE A 295 9.53 0.16 -11.93
N TYR A 296 9.10 -0.39 -10.80
CA TYR A 296 8.20 -1.53 -10.72
C TYR A 296 6.86 -1.09 -10.12
N TYR A 297 5.75 -1.63 -10.64
CA TYR A 297 4.42 -1.23 -10.20
C TYR A 297 3.43 -2.39 -10.12
N THR A 298 2.34 -2.15 -9.41
CA THR A 298 1.16 -3.00 -9.28
C THR A 298 -0.10 -2.14 -9.48
N LEU A 299 -1.20 -2.78 -9.90
CA LEU A 299 -2.50 -2.12 -10.14
C LEU A 299 -3.62 -2.65 -9.22
N ASP A 300 -3.34 -3.70 -8.46
CA ASP A 300 -4.24 -4.33 -7.49
C ASP A 300 -4.05 -3.79 -6.06
N GLY A 301 -3.08 -2.90 -5.85
CA GLY A 301 -2.73 -2.35 -4.54
C GLY A 301 -1.76 -3.19 -3.71
N GLU A 302 -1.26 -4.31 -4.23
CA GLU A 302 -0.20 -5.09 -3.55
C GLU A 302 1.14 -4.34 -3.56
N GLU A 303 2.01 -4.60 -2.59
CA GLU A 303 3.34 -3.97 -2.56
C GLU A 303 4.19 -4.44 -3.77
N PRO A 304 4.74 -3.52 -4.58
CA PRO A 304 5.56 -3.90 -5.71
C PRO A 304 6.90 -4.48 -5.23
N THR A 305 7.41 -5.45 -6.00
CA THR A 305 8.72 -6.09 -5.81
C THR A 305 9.49 -6.09 -7.12
N ARG A 306 10.75 -6.53 -7.12
CA ARG A 306 11.58 -6.61 -8.34
C ARG A 306 11.07 -7.65 -9.36
N THR A 307 10.06 -8.46 -8.98
CA THR A 307 9.36 -9.40 -9.86
C THR A 307 8.02 -8.87 -10.37
N SER A 308 7.58 -7.70 -9.89
CA SER A 308 6.38 -7.02 -10.40
C SER A 308 6.61 -6.49 -11.82
N SER A 309 5.56 -5.94 -12.43
CA SER A 309 5.64 -5.40 -13.79
C SER A 309 6.58 -4.17 -13.84
N PRO A 310 7.59 -4.15 -14.73
CA PRO A 310 8.39 -2.96 -14.94
C PRO A 310 7.59 -1.91 -15.74
N TYR A 311 7.65 -0.66 -15.29
CA TYR A 311 7.03 0.46 -15.99
C TYR A 311 7.87 0.87 -17.20
N SER A 312 7.24 0.92 -18.37
CA SER A 312 7.88 1.33 -19.64
C SER A 312 6.98 2.18 -20.54
N ASN A 313 5.67 2.16 -20.32
CA ASN A 313 4.68 2.88 -21.11
C ASN A 313 3.60 3.46 -20.18
N PRO A 314 2.93 4.56 -20.57
CA PRO A 314 1.77 5.08 -19.85
C PRO A 314 0.74 3.99 -19.55
N ILE A 315 0.11 4.06 -18.38
CA ILE A 315 -0.90 3.10 -17.93
C ILE A 315 -2.28 3.75 -18.05
N THR A 316 -3.21 3.08 -18.72
CA THR A 316 -4.61 3.49 -18.77
C THR A 316 -5.40 2.82 -17.64
N ILE A 317 -6.06 3.65 -16.84
CA ILE A 317 -6.91 3.27 -15.71
C ILE A 317 -8.36 3.49 -16.12
N SER A 318 -9.08 2.40 -16.43
CA SER A 318 -10.47 2.43 -16.92
C SER A 318 -11.50 1.96 -15.88
N GLU A 319 -11.04 1.44 -14.75
CA GLU A 319 -11.86 1.00 -13.60
C GLU A 319 -11.18 1.39 -12.28
N ASN A 320 -11.85 1.20 -11.15
CA ASN A 320 -11.29 1.53 -9.84
C ASN A 320 -9.98 0.75 -9.62
N THR A 321 -8.86 1.47 -9.50
CA THR A 321 -7.52 0.87 -9.49
C THR A 321 -6.66 1.52 -8.42
N THR A 322 -5.92 0.71 -7.65
CA THR A 322 -4.88 1.21 -6.74
C THR A 322 -3.52 0.93 -7.34
N VAL A 323 -2.84 2.00 -7.74
CA VAL A 323 -1.50 1.95 -8.30
C VAL A 323 -0.49 2.10 -7.18
N LYS A 324 0.42 1.15 -7.04
CA LYS A 324 1.63 1.29 -6.22
C LYS A 324 2.85 1.15 -7.08
N ALA A 325 3.87 1.98 -6.83
CA ALA A 325 5.12 1.93 -7.58
C ALA A 325 6.32 2.26 -6.71
N TYR A 326 7.44 1.61 -6.99
CA TYR A 326 8.74 1.95 -6.42
C TYR A 326 9.85 1.84 -7.47
N ALA A 327 10.89 2.65 -7.32
CA ALA A 327 12.06 2.68 -8.18
C ALA A 327 13.26 2.01 -7.51
N VAL A 328 14.06 1.31 -8.31
CA VAL A 328 15.29 0.64 -7.88
C VAL A 328 16.47 1.01 -8.77
N LYS A 329 17.67 1.00 -8.18
CA LYS A 329 18.94 1.16 -8.87
C LYS A 329 20.00 0.33 -8.16
N GLU A 330 20.81 -0.38 -8.93
CA GLU A 330 21.88 -1.21 -8.39
C GLU A 330 22.89 -0.34 -7.60
N GLY A 331 23.28 -0.79 -6.41
CA GLY A 331 24.19 -0.05 -5.53
C GLY A 331 23.58 1.18 -4.83
N ALA A 332 22.28 1.42 -4.95
CA ALA A 332 21.55 2.46 -4.23
C ALA A 332 20.47 1.83 -3.32
N PRO A 333 20.10 2.45 -2.20
CA PRO A 333 18.90 2.07 -1.47
C PRO A 333 17.67 2.23 -2.36
N ASP A 334 16.78 1.23 -2.36
CA ASP A 334 15.52 1.28 -3.08
C ASP A 334 14.67 2.47 -2.59
N SER A 335 13.89 3.07 -3.49
CA SER A 335 13.02 4.19 -3.12
C SER A 335 11.86 3.77 -2.22
N ALA A 336 11.24 4.75 -1.54
CA ALA A 336 9.94 4.52 -0.90
C ALA A 336 8.85 4.23 -1.95
N THR A 337 7.87 3.38 -1.59
CA THR A 337 6.69 3.11 -2.42
C THR A 337 5.78 4.34 -2.46
N THR A 338 5.39 4.75 -3.66
CA THR A 338 4.32 5.72 -3.90
C THR A 338 3.01 4.99 -4.19
N SER A 339 1.91 5.41 -3.58
CA SER A 339 0.59 4.79 -3.73
C SER A 339 -0.48 5.81 -4.10
N GLY A 340 -1.38 5.42 -5.00
CA GLY A 340 -2.48 6.24 -5.47
C GLY A 340 -3.70 5.40 -5.83
N THR A 341 -4.88 5.77 -5.33
CA THR A 341 -6.14 5.12 -5.69
C THR A 341 -6.95 6.02 -6.62
N TYR A 342 -7.39 5.45 -7.73
CA TYR A 342 -8.16 6.11 -8.78
C TYR A 342 -9.54 5.50 -8.85
N PHE A 343 -10.58 6.29 -8.56
CA PHE A 343 -11.96 5.87 -8.69
C PHE A 343 -12.50 6.38 -10.03
N ILE A 344 -12.89 5.49 -10.92
CA ILE A 344 -13.41 5.85 -12.24
C ILE A 344 -14.92 5.71 -12.23
N LYS A 345 -15.62 6.77 -12.61
CA LYS A 345 -17.05 6.81 -12.86
C LYS A 345 -17.35 6.65 -14.35
N PRO A 346 -18.44 5.98 -14.75
CA PRO A 346 -19.01 6.14 -16.08
C PRO A 346 -19.39 7.60 -16.33
N PHE A 347 -19.35 8.02 -17.59
CA PHE A 347 -19.95 9.27 -18.04
C PHE A 347 -21.42 9.34 -17.64
N LYS A 348 -21.83 10.50 -17.11
CA LYS A 348 -23.21 10.83 -16.77
C LYS A 348 -24.15 10.53 -17.95
N PRO A 349 -25.30 9.88 -17.72
CA PRO A 349 -26.27 9.64 -18.77
C PRO A 349 -26.79 10.93 -19.41
N THR A 350 -27.15 10.87 -20.68
CA THR A 350 -27.80 11.96 -21.42
C THR A 350 -29.21 11.54 -21.85
N PHE A 351 -30.10 12.52 -22.01
CA PHE A 351 -31.44 12.29 -22.52
C PHE A 351 -31.52 12.75 -23.98
N THR A 352 -32.16 11.97 -24.85
CA THR A 352 -32.28 12.31 -26.28
C THR A 352 -33.18 13.51 -26.56
N VAL A 353 -33.98 13.93 -25.57
CA VAL A 353 -34.85 15.10 -25.62
C VAL A 353 -34.52 15.96 -24.41
N SER A 354 -34.22 17.23 -24.64
CA SER A 354 -33.98 18.22 -23.58
C SER A 354 -35.19 18.33 -22.64
N SER A 355 -34.97 18.70 -21.38
CA SER A 355 -36.07 19.02 -20.47
C SER A 355 -36.86 20.23 -20.96
N GLY A 356 -38.15 20.32 -20.65
CA GLY A 356 -38.97 21.45 -21.05
C GLY A 356 -40.48 21.18 -21.00
N THR A 357 -41.24 22.16 -21.46
CA THR A 357 -42.70 22.08 -21.57
C THR A 357 -43.10 21.72 -23.00
N TYR A 358 -43.98 20.73 -23.14
CA TYR A 358 -44.43 20.20 -24.42
C TYR A 358 -45.96 20.09 -24.50
N MET A 359 -46.51 20.37 -25.68
CA MET A 359 -47.95 20.25 -25.95
C MET A 359 -48.40 18.80 -26.16
N GLU A 360 -47.48 17.94 -26.60
CA GLU A 360 -47.72 16.54 -26.93
C GLU A 360 -46.72 15.64 -26.21
N SER A 361 -47.05 14.35 -26.09
CA SER A 361 -46.17 13.35 -25.51
C SER A 361 -44.81 13.28 -26.22
N LYS A 362 -43.73 13.05 -25.47
CA LYS A 362 -42.38 12.88 -26.00
C LYS A 362 -41.86 11.47 -25.78
N THR A 363 -41.16 10.94 -26.77
CA THR A 363 -40.41 9.69 -26.64
C THR A 363 -38.97 10.02 -26.25
N ILE A 364 -38.57 9.58 -25.06
CA ILE A 364 -37.28 9.89 -24.43
C ILE A 364 -36.41 8.63 -24.51
N GLY A 365 -35.22 8.76 -25.09
CA GLY A 365 -34.12 7.82 -24.94
C GLY A 365 -33.15 8.29 -23.86
N ILE A 366 -32.44 7.34 -23.26
CA ILE A 366 -31.32 7.58 -22.36
C ILE A 366 -30.07 6.96 -22.97
N GLU A 367 -28.97 7.70 -23.01
CA GLU A 367 -27.70 7.26 -23.58
C GLU A 367 -26.58 7.41 -22.55
N SER A 368 -25.51 6.60 -22.70
CA SER A 368 -24.27 6.77 -21.94
C SER A 368 -23.09 6.51 -22.88
N GLU A 369 -22.12 7.41 -22.86
CA GLU A 369 -20.88 7.26 -23.63
C GLU A 369 -20.00 6.10 -23.12
N THR A 370 -20.22 5.67 -21.87
CA THR A 370 -19.48 4.55 -21.30
C THR A 370 -20.10 3.24 -21.75
N SER A 371 -19.46 2.59 -22.72
CA SER A 371 -19.89 1.29 -23.23
C SER A 371 -19.97 0.21 -22.13
N GLY A 372 -21.02 -0.60 -22.19
CA GLY A 372 -21.28 -1.70 -21.24
C GLY A 372 -21.82 -1.26 -19.89
N THR A 373 -22.32 -0.03 -19.75
CA THR A 373 -23.06 0.41 -18.57
C THR A 373 -24.49 -0.15 -18.56
N THR A 374 -25.01 -0.37 -17.35
CA THR A 374 -26.45 -0.54 -17.11
C THR A 374 -26.99 0.79 -16.61
N ILE A 375 -28.02 1.32 -17.27
CA ILE A 375 -28.67 2.57 -16.88
C ILE A 375 -29.93 2.25 -16.08
N TYR A 376 -30.01 2.82 -14.88
CA TYR A 376 -31.21 2.80 -14.04
C TYR A 376 -31.87 4.16 -14.08
N TYR A 377 -33.20 4.19 -14.15
CA TYR A 377 -33.95 5.45 -14.17
C TYR A 377 -35.24 5.39 -13.36
N THR A 378 -35.72 6.59 -13.02
CA THR A 378 -36.98 6.84 -12.32
C THR A 378 -37.80 7.86 -13.10
N LEU A 379 -39.12 7.85 -12.91
CA LEU A 379 -40.07 8.76 -13.56
C LEU A 379 -40.76 9.70 -12.55
N ASP A 380 -40.54 9.49 -11.26
CA ASP A 380 -41.15 10.24 -10.16
C ASP A 380 -40.16 11.26 -9.53
N GLY A 381 -38.97 11.43 -10.13
CA GLY A 381 -37.93 12.30 -9.61
C GLY A 381 -37.15 11.75 -8.40
N SER A 382 -37.39 10.51 -7.97
CA SER A 382 -36.54 9.85 -6.97
C SER A 382 -35.14 9.55 -7.52
N ILE A 383 -34.10 9.55 -6.68
CA ILE A 383 -32.72 9.31 -7.13
C ILE A 383 -32.52 7.80 -7.33
N PRO A 384 -32.22 7.30 -8.55
CA PRO A 384 -31.87 5.90 -8.74
C PRO A 384 -30.57 5.56 -7.99
N THR A 385 -30.51 4.39 -7.36
CA THR A 385 -29.34 3.89 -6.61
C THR A 385 -29.02 2.45 -6.99
N ARG A 386 -27.76 2.04 -6.80
CA ARG A 386 -27.31 0.67 -7.03
C ARG A 386 -28.12 -0.33 -6.18
N GLY A 387 -28.80 -1.28 -6.84
CA GLY A 387 -29.53 -2.37 -6.19
C GLY A 387 -30.92 -2.04 -5.63
N GLY A 388 -31.51 -0.89 -5.97
CA GLY A 388 -32.91 -0.60 -5.63
C GLY A 388 -33.91 -1.10 -6.69
N ASP A 389 -35.19 -1.06 -6.36
CA ASP A 389 -36.31 -1.41 -7.25
C ASP A 389 -36.58 -0.27 -8.25
N TYR A 390 -35.73 -0.13 -9.28
CA TYR A 390 -35.84 0.90 -10.31
C TYR A 390 -35.93 0.30 -11.71
N TYR A 391 -36.36 1.10 -12.68
CA TYR A 391 -36.43 0.65 -14.07
C TYR A 391 -35.02 0.55 -14.67
N THR A 392 -34.68 -0.64 -15.18
CA THR A 392 -33.53 -0.79 -16.07
C THR A 392 -33.92 -0.24 -17.45
N TYR A 393 -33.11 0.66 -17.99
CA TYR A 393 -33.35 1.19 -19.33
C TYR A 393 -33.08 0.11 -20.39
N THR A 394 -34.13 -0.27 -21.12
CA THR A 394 -34.06 -1.26 -22.21
C THR A 394 -34.32 -0.65 -23.60
N GLY A 395 -34.65 0.64 -23.66
CA GLY A 395 -34.97 1.36 -24.88
C GLY A 395 -35.84 2.60 -24.60
N PRO A 396 -36.06 3.46 -25.62
CA PRO A 396 -36.82 4.68 -25.44
C PRO A 396 -38.25 4.45 -24.93
N PHE A 397 -38.75 5.36 -24.10
CA PHE A 397 -40.08 5.31 -23.51
C PHE A 397 -40.85 6.63 -23.71
N THR A 398 -42.18 6.59 -23.65
CA THR A 398 -43.03 7.76 -23.89
C THR A 398 -43.47 8.41 -22.57
N ILE A 399 -43.35 9.74 -22.50
CA ILE A 399 -43.87 10.60 -21.44
C ILE A 399 -45.08 11.35 -21.99
N SER A 400 -46.27 11.15 -21.40
CA SER A 400 -47.54 11.78 -21.80
C SER A 400 -48.15 12.70 -20.73
N THR A 401 -47.53 12.78 -19.56
CA THR A 401 -47.90 13.65 -18.44
C THR A 401 -46.64 14.27 -17.85
N THR A 402 -46.79 15.33 -17.05
CA THR A 402 -45.65 15.93 -16.33
C THR A 402 -44.89 14.86 -15.53
N THR A 403 -43.60 14.72 -15.81
CA THR A 403 -42.74 13.62 -15.34
C THR A 403 -41.32 14.14 -15.13
N THR A 404 -40.72 13.81 -13.98
CA THR A 404 -39.31 14.08 -13.71
C THR A 404 -38.52 12.79 -13.88
N VAL A 405 -37.65 12.76 -14.89
CA VAL A 405 -36.76 11.62 -15.15
C VAL A 405 -35.43 11.84 -14.46
N LYS A 406 -34.99 10.87 -13.65
CA LYS A 406 -33.59 10.79 -13.20
C LYS A 406 -32.95 9.51 -13.67
N ALA A 407 -31.68 9.57 -14.05
CA ALA A 407 -30.94 8.42 -14.58
C ALA A 407 -29.52 8.33 -14.00
N LEU A 408 -29.07 7.09 -13.78
CA LEU A 408 -27.76 6.73 -13.24
C LEU A 408 -27.15 5.60 -14.07
N ALA A 409 -25.91 5.77 -14.54
CA ALA A 409 -25.15 4.72 -15.21
C ALA A 409 -24.27 3.98 -14.20
N ILE A 410 -24.35 2.65 -14.24
CA ILE A 410 -23.59 1.75 -13.36
C ILE A 410 -22.81 0.77 -14.22
N LYS A 411 -21.55 0.55 -13.86
CA LYS A 411 -20.70 -0.49 -14.45
C LYS A 411 -19.91 -1.18 -13.35
N ASP A 412 -19.72 -2.49 -13.50
CA ASP A 412 -18.97 -3.24 -12.49
C ASP A 412 -17.54 -2.71 -12.36
N LYS A 413 -17.00 -2.76 -11.14
CA LYS A 413 -15.67 -2.23 -10.75
C LYS A 413 -15.45 -0.73 -10.98
N MET A 414 -16.48 0.01 -11.34
CA MET A 414 -16.46 1.47 -11.41
C MET A 414 -17.25 2.05 -10.23
N ALA A 415 -16.97 3.30 -9.88
CA ALA A 415 -17.90 4.09 -9.06
C ALA A 415 -19.16 4.41 -9.89
N ASP A 416 -20.27 4.70 -9.22
CA ASP A 416 -21.51 5.08 -9.92
C ASP A 416 -21.33 6.45 -10.62
N SER A 417 -22.00 6.65 -11.76
CA SER A 417 -21.97 7.93 -12.46
C SER A 417 -22.59 9.05 -11.62
N ASP A 418 -22.43 10.30 -12.05
CA ASP A 418 -23.30 11.35 -11.56
C ASP A 418 -24.74 11.14 -12.09
N VAL A 419 -25.73 11.66 -11.36
CA VAL A 419 -27.15 11.50 -11.69
C VAL A 419 -27.57 12.54 -12.72
N ALA A 420 -28.11 12.08 -13.86
CA ALA A 420 -28.81 12.92 -14.80
C ALA A 420 -30.24 13.19 -14.31
N SER A 421 -30.74 14.41 -14.53
CA SER A 421 -32.08 14.81 -14.13
C SER A 421 -32.68 15.72 -15.19
N ALA A 422 -33.91 15.43 -15.62
CA ALA A 422 -34.66 16.22 -16.59
C ALA A 422 -36.14 16.23 -16.21
N GLU A 423 -36.77 17.41 -16.30
CA GLU A 423 -38.20 17.57 -16.10
C GLU A 423 -38.91 17.78 -17.43
N TYR A 424 -39.98 17.01 -17.67
CA TYR A 424 -40.81 17.10 -18.86
C TYR A 424 -42.22 17.46 -18.44
N VAL A 425 -42.68 18.65 -18.76
CA VAL A 425 -44.04 19.11 -18.47
C VAL A 425 -44.91 18.86 -19.70
N ILE A 426 -45.93 18.01 -19.61
CA ILE A 426 -46.84 17.73 -20.74
C ILE A 426 -48.17 18.43 -20.51
N ALA A 427 -48.36 19.57 -21.20
CA ALA A 427 -49.49 20.46 -21.03
C ALA A 427 -50.80 19.91 -21.64
N GLY A 428 -50.73 19.13 -22.72
CA GLY A 428 -51.91 18.62 -23.44
C GLY A 428 -52.67 17.46 -22.77
N SER A 429 -52.38 17.10 -21.52
CA SER A 429 -52.88 15.87 -20.88
C SER A 429 -54.35 15.93 -20.41
N SER A 430 -55.04 17.06 -20.58
CA SER A 430 -56.45 17.28 -20.17
C SER A 430 -57.51 16.52 -20.98
N GLY A 431 -57.14 15.60 -21.88
CA GLY A 431 -58.04 14.52 -22.32
C GLY A 431 -59.23 14.88 -23.23
N ILE A 432 -59.23 16.02 -23.92
CA ILE A 432 -60.32 16.38 -24.85
C ILE A 432 -59.88 16.12 -26.30
N ARG A 433 -60.53 15.13 -26.93
CA ARG A 433 -60.34 14.79 -28.34
C ARG A 433 -60.87 15.93 -29.21
N ALA A 434 -60.01 16.49 -30.07
CA ALA A 434 -60.45 17.26 -31.23
C ALA A 434 -61.36 16.39 -32.09
N VAL A 435 -62.68 16.59 -31.99
CA VAL A 435 -63.61 16.04 -32.97
C VAL A 435 -63.62 17.02 -34.13
N ASN A 436 -62.95 16.68 -35.22
CA ASN A 436 -63.12 17.39 -36.48
C ASN A 436 -64.24 16.71 -37.29
N PRO A 437 -65.38 17.40 -37.54
CA PRO A 437 -66.13 17.11 -38.75
C PRO A 437 -66.61 18.34 -39.54
N ALA A 438 -66.23 18.29 -40.83
CA ALA A 438 -66.86 18.77 -42.06
C ALA A 438 -67.18 20.26 -42.29
N ASN A 439 -67.62 21.07 -41.33
CA ASN A 439 -68.19 22.39 -41.68
C ASN A 439 -67.76 23.61 -40.84
N TYR A 440 -67.18 23.46 -39.64
CA TYR A 440 -66.73 24.59 -38.81
C TYR A 440 -65.31 24.35 -38.26
N SER A 441 -64.47 25.38 -38.23
CA SER A 441 -63.20 25.42 -37.50
C SER A 441 -63.25 26.48 -36.40
N VAL A 442 -62.66 26.20 -35.24
CA VAL A 442 -62.49 27.15 -34.14
C VAL A 442 -61.01 27.41 -33.95
N GLU A 443 -60.63 28.67 -33.80
CA GLU A 443 -59.26 29.09 -33.51
C GLU A 443 -59.26 30.13 -32.39
N ILE A 444 -58.40 29.94 -31.39
CA ILE A 444 -58.04 30.97 -30.42
C ILE A 444 -57.07 31.92 -31.11
N VAL A 445 -57.53 33.16 -31.28
CA VAL A 445 -56.77 34.29 -31.78
C VAL A 445 -56.33 35.13 -30.60
N LEU A 446 -55.01 35.17 -30.37
CA LEU A 446 -54.40 35.94 -29.30
C LEU A 446 -54.18 37.40 -29.75
N PRO A 447 -54.13 38.37 -28.83
CA PRO A 447 -53.71 39.73 -29.15
C PRO A 447 -52.33 39.79 -29.81
N ASP A 448 -52.10 40.82 -30.64
CA ASP A 448 -50.78 41.10 -31.20
C ASP A 448 -49.72 41.13 -30.09
N GLY A 449 -48.70 40.27 -30.21
CA GLY A 449 -47.63 40.12 -29.23
C GLY A 449 -47.82 39.03 -28.17
N TRP A 450 -48.97 38.33 -28.15
CA TRP A 450 -49.21 37.17 -27.27
C TRP A 450 -48.91 35.82 -27.96
N GLU A 451 -48.83 35.81 -29.29
CA GLU A 451 -48.72 34.62 -30.14
C GLU A 451 -47.38 33.86 -30.00
N THR A 452 -46.38 34.45 -29.35
CA THR A 452 -44.99 33.94 -29.33
C THR A 452 -44.50 33.47 -27.96
N GLY A 453 -45.42 33.22 -27.02
CA GLY A 453 -45.11 32.39 -25.84
C GLY A 453 -44.54 33.10 -24.62
N THR A 454 -44.69 34.42 -24.44
CA THR A 454 -44.58 35.04 -23.09
C THR A 454 -45.43 36.31 -22.97
N VAL A 455 -46.36 36.37 -22.00
CA VAL A 455 -47.25 37.50 -21.66
C VAL A 455 -46.76 38.13 -20.36
N VAL A 456 -46.56 39.45 -20.35
CA VAL A 456 -46.05 40.15 -19.16
C VAL A 456 -47.18 40.31 -18.14
N THR A 457 -46.91 40.08 -16.85
CA THR A 457 -47.89 40.37 -15.79
C THR A 457 -48.32 41.85 -15.86
N GLY A 458 -49.61 42.11 -16.13
CA GLY A 458 -50.17 43.46 -16.27
C GLY A 458 -50.31 43.98 -17.72
N ALA A 459 -49.98 43.17 -18.73
CA ALA A 459 -50.37 43.42 -20.11
C ALA A 459 -51.88 43.18 -20.30
N GLY A 460 -52.58 44.14 -20.91
CA GLY A 460 -54.02 44.08 -21.16
C GLY A 460 -54.33 43.64 -22.59
N GLY A 461 -55.30 42.74 -22.80
CA GLY A 461 -55.71 42.32 -24.15
C GLY A 461 -56.88 41.32 -24.21
N ALA A 462 -57.63 41.40 -25.31
CA ALA A 462 -58.77 40.53 -25.60
C ALA A 462 -58.32 39.30 -26.41
N VAL A 463 -58.39 38.12 -25.81
CA VAL A 463 -58.26 36.86 -26.57
C VAL A 463 -59.62 36.51 -27.16
N THR A 464 -59.65 36.15 -28.45
CA THR A 464 -60.90 35.90 -29.18
C THR A 464 -60.95 34.50 -29.77
N ALA A 465 -62.14 33.92 -29.84
CA ALA A 465 -62.42 32.66 -30.51
C ALA A 465 -63.04 32.96 -31.88
N SER A 466 -62.27 32.68 -32.93
CA SER A 466 -62.71 32.80 -34.32
C SER A 466 -63.34 31.49 -34.79
N VAL A 467 -64.55 31.57 -35.36
CA VAL A 467 -65.28 30.41 -35.90
C VAL A 467 -65.46 30.62 -37.41
N THR A 468 -65.03 29.64 -38.22
CA THR A 468 -65.13 29.71 -39.69
C THR A 468 -65.90 28.51 -40.25
N PRO A 469 -66.96 28.72 -41.06
CA PRO A 469 -67.59 29.97 -41.43
C PRO A 469 -68.37 30.60 -40.26
N ILE A 470 -68.71 31.88 -40.37
CA ILE A 470 -69.43 32.60 -39.30
C ILE A 470 -70.81 31.96 -39.10
N PRO A 471 -71.14 31.46 -37.89
CA PRO A 471 -72.42 30.83 -37.60
C PRO A 471 -73.57 31.84 -37.57
N ALA A 472 -74.82 31.36 -37.75
CA ALA A 472 -76.01 32.19 -37.66
C ALA A 472 -76.22 32.73 -36.24
N GLU A 473 -76.73 33.97 -36.14
CA GLU A 473 -76.92 34.69 -34.87
C GLU A 473 -77.85 33.90 -33.91
N GLY A 474 -77.37 33.62 -32.69
CA GLY A 474 -78.14 32.94 -31.64
C GLY A 474 -77.94 31.42 -31.50
N ALA A 475 -77.09 30.78 -32.32
CA ALA A 475 -76.87 29.32 -32.30
C ALA A 475 -75.57 28.85 -31.61
N VAL A 476 -74.80 29.75 -30.98
CA VAL A 476 -73.44 29.47 -30.48
C VAL A 476 -73.31 29.72 -28.99
N THR A 477 -72.66 28.81 -28.27
CA THR A 477 -72.20 29.03 -26.90
C THR A 477 -70.69 28.86 -26.83
N TYR A 478 -69.98 29.81 -26.25
CA TYR A 478 -68.55 29.72 -25.97
C TYR A 478 -68.34 29.30 -24.50
N THR A 479 -67.27 28.60 -24.17
CA THR A 479 -66.87 28.31 -22.80
C THR A 479 -65.36 28.29 -22.73
N TRP A 480 -64.78 29.25 -22.00
CA TRP A 480 -63.35 29.35 -21.82
C TRP A 480 -62.87 28.62 -20.56
N TYR A 481 -61.74 27.94 -20.69
CA TYR A 481 -61.03 27.29 -19.60
C TYR A 481 -59.61 27.85 -19.51
N LEU A 482 -59.17 28.12 -18.28
CA LEU A 482 -57.79 28.46 -17.96
C LEU A 482 -57.28 27.38 -17.01
N ASP A 483 -56.20 26.71 -17.40
CA ASP A 483 -55.58 25.61 -16.64
C ASP A 483 -56.57 24.51 -16.24
N GLY A 484 -57.56 24.27 -17.11
CA GLY A 484 -58.60 23.25 -16.92
C GLY A 484 -59.82 23.71 -16.10
N GLU A 485 -59.80 24.91 -15.53
CA GLU A 485 -60.93 25.47 -14.78
C GLU A 485 -61.74 26.45 -15.65
N ILE A 486 -63.07 26.42 -15.54
CA ILE A 486 -63.92 27.42 -16.20
C ILE A 486 -63.61 28.78 -15.60
N VAL A 487 -63.17 29.72 -16.43
CA VAL A 487 -62.75 31.02 -15.92
C VAL A 487 -63.96 31.86 -15.49
N LYS A 488 -63.98 32.26 -14.22
CA LYS A 488 -64.99 33.14 -13.60
C LYS A 488 -64.31 34.41 -13.09
N ASN A 489 -64.85 35.59 -13.43
CA ASN A 489 -64.45 36.86 -12.81
C ASN A 489 -64.85 36.87 -11.30
N ASN A 490 -64.07 37.54 -10.46
CA ASN A 490 -64.13 37.49 -9.00
C ASN A 490 -65.21 38.39 -8.37
N LEU A 491 -66.33 38.64 -9.07
CA LEU A 491 -67.50 39.38 -8.53
C LEU A 491 -68.85 38.76 -8.94
N GLY A 492 -68.97 37.44 -8.86
CA GLY A 492 -70.27 36.77 -8.87
C GLY A 492 -70.83 36.50 -10.27
N ALA A 493 -70.97 35.20 -10.56
CA ALA A 493 -71.81 34.60 -11.60
C ALA A 493 -71.80 35.23 -13.00
N ILE A 494 -70.70 35.09 -13.74
CA ILE A 494 -70.73 34.85 -15.20
C ILE A 494 -69.64 33.81 -15.55
N ALA A 495 -70.04 32.69 -16.16
CA ALA A 495 -69.15 31.90 -17.01
C ALA A 495 -69.00 32.69 -18.31
N SER A 496 -67.78 32.98 -18.79
CA SER A 496 -67.65 33.71 -20.05
C SER A 496 -68.19 32.85 -21.21
N ILE A 497 -69.40 33.18 -21.65
CA ILE A 497 -70.07 32.59 -22.83
C ILE A 497 -69.86 33.41 -24.10
N SER A 498 -69.01 34.44 -24.04
CA SER A 498 -68.67 35.28 -25.18
C SER A 498 -67.52 34.71 -26.00
N SER A 499 -67.47 35.09 -27.28
CA SER A 499 -66.34 34.80 -28.16
C SER A 499 -65.02 35.42 -27.67
N ASN A 500 -65.07 36.34 -26.70
CA ASN A 500 -63.90 37.06 -26.20
C ASN A 500 -63.72 36.81 -24.70
N ILE A 501 -62.46 36.83 -24.27
CA ILE A 501 -62.05 36.80 -22.87
C ILE A 501 -60.96 37.86 -22.64
N GLU A 502 -61.12 38.68 -21.60
CA GLU A 502 -60.26 39.84 -21.32
C GLU A 502 -59.28 39.55 -20.19
N PHE A 503 -58.01 39.89 -20.41
CA PHE A 503 -56.94 39.80 -19.42
C PHE A 503 -56.36 41.21 -19.18
N GLY A 504 -56.17 41.63 -17.92
CA GLY A 504 -55.27 42.73 -17.47
C GLY A 504 -55.69 44.22 -17.64
N ARG A 505 -55.66 44.96 -16.48
CA ARG A 505 -55.87 46.42 -16.16
C ARG A 505 -57.17 46.94 -15.51
N SER A 506 -58.20 46.14 -15.28
CA SER A 506 -59.34 46.55 -14.43
C SER A 506 -59.66 45.51 -13.33
N ASP A 507 -60.43 45.91 -12.31
CA ASP A 507 -60.85 45.03 -11.19
C ASP A 507 -61.75 43.85 -11.65
N ASP A 508 -62.16 43.86 -12.93
CA ASP A 508 -63.10 42.91 -13.54
C ASP A 508 -62.46 41.92 -14.54
N GLU A 509 -61.13 41.89 -14.66
CA GLU A 509 -60.41 41.06 -15.64
C GLU A 509 -59.66 39.87 -15.02
N ILE A 510 -59.35 38.88 -15.87
CA ILE A 510 -58.66 37.66 -15.44
C ILE A 510 -57.18 37.96 -15.21
N SER A 511 -56.73 37.70 -13.98
CA SER A 511 -55.32 37.82 -13.59
C SER A 511 -54.60 36.49 -13.79
N LEU A 512 -53.46 36.52 -14.47
CA LEU A 512 -52.58 35.37 -14.63
C LEU A 512 -51.38 35.50 -13.68
N ASN A 513 -50.99 34.38 -13.06
CA ASN A 513 -49.76 34.31 -12.30
C ASN A 513 -48.57 34.13 -13.24
N SER A 514 -47.33 34.29 -12.77
CA SER A 514 -46.17 33.94 -13.58
C SER A 514 -46.08 32.42 -13.77
N GLY A 515 -45.89 31.96 -15.00
CA GLY A 515 -45.77 30.54 -15.35
C GLY A 515 -46.51 30.16 -16.63
N PRO A 516 -46.39 28.91 -17.10
CA PRO A 516 -47.16 28.41 -18.21
C PRO A 516 -48.64 28.28 -17.82
N HIS A 517 -49.51 28.83 -18.67
CA HIS A 517 -50.96 28.73 -18.58
C HIS A 517 -51.53 28.12 -19.85
N ILE A 518 -52.59 27.35 -19.71
CA ILE A 518 -53.31 26.73 -20.83
C ILE A 518 -54.65 27.43 -20.98
N LEU A 519 -54.84 28.08 -22.12
CA LEU A 519 -56.13 28.62 -22.52
C LEU A 519 -56.82 27.64 -23.46
N MET A 520 -58.06 27.32 -23.18
CA MET A 520 -58.89 26.46 -24.02
C MET A 520 -60.25 27.10 -24.23
N ILE A 521 -60.82 26.91 -25.42
CA ILE A 521 -62.19 27.26 -25.73
C ILE A 521 -62.96 26.00 -26.13
N GLU A 522 -64.14 25.80 -25.55
CA GLU A 522 -65.18 24.91 -26.09
C GLU A 522 -66.27 25.77 -26.73
N VAL A 523 -66.67 25.44 -27.97
CA VAL A 523 -67.72 26.13 -28.71
C VAL A 523 -68.81 25.12 -29.07
N LEU A 524 -70.05 25.39 -28.67
CA LEU A 524 -71.22 24.61 -29.07
C LEU A 524 -71.94 25.33 -30.20
N ILE A 525 -72.12 24.67 -31.35
CA ILE A 525 -72.88 25.16 -32.50
C ILE A 525 -73.92 24.09 -32.86
N ASP A 526 -75.21 24.41 -32.81
CA ASP A 526 -76.30 23.47 -33.11
C ASP A 526 -76.21 22.11 -32.37
N GLY A 527 -75.67 22.13 -31.13
CA GLY A 527 -75.48 20.93 -30.29
C GLY A 527 -74.20 20.13 -30.58
N MET A 528 -73.39 20.52 -31.57
CA MET A 528 -72.05 19.96 -31.81
C MET A 528 -70.99 20.74 -31.03
N ARG A 529 -70.03 20.03 -30.44
CA ARG A 529 -68.92 20.63 -29.68
C ARG A 529 -67.65 20.72 -30.52
N PHE A 530 -67.00 21.88 -30.48
CA PHE A 530 -65.73 22.20 -31.11
C PHE A 530 -64.79 22.79 -30.06
N SER A 531 -63.48 22.71 -30.27
CA SER A 531 -62.53 23.27 -29.32
C SER A 531 -61.20 23.65 -29.97
N ASP A 532 -60.53 24.63 -29.38
CA ASP A 532 -59.12 24.93 -29.64
C ASP A 532 -58.39 25.20 -28.32
N GLN A 533 -57.07 25.07 -28.31
CA GLN A 533 -56.22 25.27 -27.14
C GLN A 533 -54.90 25.96 -27.49
N ARG A 534 -54.46 26.86 -26.61
CA ARG A 534 -53.20 27.60 -26.73
C ARG A 534 -52.47 27.63 -25.39
N MET A 535 -51.16 27.52 -25.43
CA MET A 535 -50.30 27.79 -24.27
C MET A 535 -49.89 29.24 -24.28
N ILE A 536 -49.94 29.86 -23.11
CA ILE A 536 -49.47 31.22 -22.85
C ILE A 536 -48.53 31.14 -21.66
N ILE A 537 -47.27 31.53 -21.80
CA ILE A 537 -46.36 31.62 -20.64
C ILE A 537 -46.48 33.02 -20.10
N VAL A 538 -46.55 33.23 -18.79
CA VAL A 538 -46.67 34.56 -18.19
C VAL A 538 -45.42 34.87 -17.37
N SER A 539 -44.82 36.04 -17.54
CA SER A 539 -43.59 36.43 -16.83
C SER A 539 -43.70 37.80 -16.18
N SER A 540 -43.05 37.97 -15.03
CA SER A 540 -43.08 39.21 -14.23
C SER A 540 -42.04 40.26 -14.66
N SER A 541 -41.25 40.01 -15.71
CA SER A 541 -40.05 40.81 -16.00
C SER A 541 -39.59 40.83 -17.48
N GLY A 542 -40.50 40.72 -18.46
CA GLY A 542 -40.12 40.70 -19.88
C GLY A 542 -40.43 41.98 -20.66
N THR A 543 -39.45 42.51 -21.39
CA THR A 543 -39.68 43.41 -22.52
C THR A 543 -40.09 42.58 -23.74
N ILE A 544 -41.01 43.10 -24.56
CA ILE A 544 -41.56 42.45 -25.76
C ILE A 544 -40.44 42.14 -26.76
N GLY A 545 -40.38 40.90 -27.22
CA GLY A 545 -39.82 40.55 -28.52
C GLY A 545 -38.30 40.58 -28.62
N THR A 546 -37.67 39.47 -28.25
CA THR A 546 -36.70 38.87 -29.16
C THR A 546 -37.14 37.44 -29.41
N LYS A 547 -37.55 37.18 -30.66
CA LYS A 547 -37.28 35.94 -31.39
C LYS A 547 -36.10 35.20 -30.76
N ASP A 548 -36.12 33.86 -30.71
CA ASP A 548 -34.92 33.03 -30.69
C ASP A 548 -34.03 33.48 -31.84
N THR A 549 -33.30 34.56 -31.59
CA THR A 549 -32.32 35.13 -32.48
C THR A 549 -31.14 34.32 -32.08
N GLU A 550 -30.98 33.19 -32.76
CA GLU A 550 -29.77 32.41 -32.62
C GLU A 550 -28.62 33.36 -32.96
N TYR A 551 -27.93 33.82 -31.93
CA TYR A 551 -26.80 34.72 -32.09
C TYR A 551 -25.61 33.88 -32.51
N LYS A 552 -24.88 34.37 -33.50
CA LYS A 552 -23.55 33.85 -33.81
C LYS A 552 -22.53 34.65 -33.03
N VAL A 553 -21.40 34.03 -32.77
CA VAL A 553 -20.21 34.75 -32.30
C VAL A 553 -19.94 35.91 -33.25
N ARG A 554 -19.78 37.12 -32.69
CA ARG A 554 -19.68 38.46 -33.32
C ARG A 554 -20.98 39.16 -33.66
N ASP A 555 -22.14 38.55 -33.43
CA ASP A 555 -23.40 39.26 -33.53
C ASP A 555 -23.56 40.27 -32.38
N ILE A 556 -24.44 41.24 -32.58
CA ILE A 556 -24.84 42.18 -31.54
C ILE A 556 -25.90 41.47 -30.68
N GLY A 557 -25.54 41.20 -29.44
CA GLY A 557 -26.39 40.61 -28.41
C GLY A 557 -27.51 41.53 -27.96
N PRO A 558 -28.40 41.04 -27.09
CA PRO A 558 -29.56 41.78 -26.64
C PRO A 558 -29.19 43.14 -26.03
N MET A 559 -28.03 43.27 -25.37
CA MET A 559 -27.62 44.51 -24.70
C MET A 559 -26.70 45.41 -25.54
N GLN A 560 -26.78 45.29 -26.86
CA GLN A 560 -25.93 45.99 -27.83
C GLN A 560 -24.43 45.68 -27.68
N GLY A 561 -24.10 44.68 -26.87
CA GLY A 561 -22.80 44.07 -26.73
C GLY A 561 -22.48 43.14 -27.89
N TYR A 562 -21.21 42.81 -28.09
CA TYR A 562 -20.85 41.73 -29.02
C TYR A 562 -20.85 40.38 -28.31
N ILE A 563 -21.46 39.40 -28.97
CA ILE A 563 -21.43 37.99 -28.54
C ILE A 563 -20.04 37.45 -28.83
N PHE A 564 -19.33 36.98 -27.80
CA PHE A 564 -17.98 36.44 -27.96
C PHE A 564 -17.91 34.93 -27.78
N TYR A 565 -18.98 34.32 -27.28
CA TYR A 565 -19.08 32.89 -27.12
C TYR A 565 -20.53 32.43 -27.28
N ASP A 566 -20.71 31.34 -28.03
CA ASP A 566 -21.94 30.56 -28.12
C ASP A 566 -21.58 29.14 -27.67
N LYS A 567 -22.19 28.67 -26.59
CA LYS A 567 -22.01 27.33 -26.05
C LYS A 567 -22.59 26.25 -26.98
N GLY A 568 -23.43 26.64 -27.93
CA GLY A 568 -24.16 25.77 -28.85
C GLY A 568 -25.50 25.29 -28.28
N GLU A 569 -25.64 25.26 -26.96
CA GLU A 569 -26.87 24.87 -26.26
C GLU A 569 -27.09 25.69 -24.99
N TYR A 570 -28.36 25.82 -24.58
CA TYR A 570 -28.73 26.48 -23.33
C TYR A 570 -28.69 25.46 -22.20
N ILE A 571 -27.56 25.44 -21.48
CA ILE A 571 -27.30 24.55 -20.34
C ILE A 571 -26.72 25.37 -19.18
N ASP A 572 -27.04 25.01 -17.95
CA ASP A 572 -26.64 25.74 -16.72
C ASP A 572 -27.14 27.19 -16.67
N GLY A 573 -28.29 27.47 -17.29
CA GLY A 573 -28.97 28.77 -17.23
C GLY A 573 -28.43 29.84 -18.18
N TRP A 574 -27.58 29.48 -19.14
CA TRP A 574 -27.09 30.39 -20.18
C TRP A 574 -26.54 29.65 -21.41
N ARG A 575 -26.61 30.28 -22.58
CA ARG A 575 -25.99 29.79 -23.85
C ARG A 575 -24.92 30.75 -24.36
N TYR A 576 -25.16 32.05 -24.26
CA TYR A 576 -24.33 33.07 -24.87
C TYR A 576 -23.55 33.86 -23.83
N LEU A 577 -22.36 34.33 -24.22
CA LEU A 577 -21.68 35.40 -23.49
C LEU A 577 -21.59 36.65 -24.36
N GLU A 578 -22.07 37.78 -23.81
CA GLU A 578 -21.96 39.12 -24.40
C GLU A 578 -21.04 40.02 -23.60
N THR A 579 -20.30 40.89 -24.29
CA THR A 579 -19.52 41.96 -23.64
C THR A 579 -20.37 43.22 -23.47
N ALA A 580 -20.13 44.03 -22.44
CA ALA A 580 -20.75 45.35 -22.35
C ALA A 580 -20.43 46.20 -23.60
N PRO A 581 -21.37 47.01 -24.10
CA PRO A 581 -21.21 47.77 -25.34
C PRO A 581 -20.04 48.76 -25.28
N ILE A 582 -19.55 49.18 -26.45
CA ILE A 582 -18.57 50.27 -26.54
C ILE A 582 -19.17 51.51 -25.85
N GLY A 583 -18.42 52.11 -24.92
CA GLY A 583 -18.94 53.25 -24.16
C GLY A 583 -19.78 52.92 -22.94
N TRP A 584 -19.81 51.66 -22.47
CA TRP A 584 -20.55 51.24 -21.26
C TRP A 584 -20.28 52.11 -20.01
N ASN A 585 -19.09 52.72 -19.95
CA ASN A 585 -18.65 53.60 -18.88
C ASN A 585 -18.78 55.10 -19.23
N ASN A 586 -19.49 55.47 -20.30
CA ASN A 586 -19.55 56.81 -20.89
C ASN A 586 -18.23 57.34 -21.49
N TYR A 587 -17.23 56.47 -21.72
CA TYR A 587 -15.97 56.83 -22.38
C TYR A 587 -15.65 55.90 -23.55
N VAL A 588 -14.91 56.39 -24.54
CA VAL A 588 -14.53 55.57 -25.72
C VAL A 588 -13.64 54.39 -25.35
N ASN A 589 -12.78 54.55 -24.34
CA ASN A 589 -11.87 53.51 -23.87
C ASN A 589 -12.37 52.90 -22.57
N ASP A 590 -12.11 51.60 -22.41
CA ASP A 590 -12.38 50.89 -21.17
C ASP A 590 -11.64 51.51 -19.99
N PRO A 591 -12.27 51.59 -18.81
CA PRO A 591 -11.62 52.15 -17.64
C PRO A 591 -10.59 51.16 -17.09
N SER A 592 -9.54 51.70 -16.46
CA SER A 592 -8.52 50.91 -15.76
C SER A 592 -8.79 50.91 -14.26
N TYR A 593 -8.82 49.72 -13.66
CA TYR A 593 -9.01 49.52 -12.23
C TYR A 593 -8.00 48.52 -11.69
N ILE A 594 -7.69 48.64 -10.41
CA ILE A 594 -6.90 47.61 -9.72
C ILE A 594 -7.71 46.32 -9.57
N PHE A 595 -7.03 45.19 -9.42
CA PHE A 595 -7.70 43.94 -9.08
C PHE A 595 -8.24 43.99 -7.63
N GLY A 596 -7.42 44.50 -6.70
CA GLY A 596 -7.75 44.68 -5.29
C GLY A 596 -7.23 43.57 -4.37
N TYR A 597 -7.17 43.86 -3.07
CA TYR A 597 -6.79 42.94 -1.99
C TYR A 597 -7.95 42.75 -0.98
N ASP A 598 -8.01 41.57 -0.34
CA ASP A 598 -8.98 41.24 0.73
C ASP A 598 -8.76 42.10 1.99
N ARG A 599 -9.84 42.37 2.73
CA ARG A 599 -9.88 43.16 3.96
C ARG A 599 -9.79 42.35 5.26
N ASN A 600 -9.90 41.02 5.22
CA ASN A 600 -10.02 40.20 6.44
C ASN A 600 -8.69 39.75 7.04
N GLY A 601 -7.74 40.66 7.33
CA GLY A 601 -6.72 40.51 8.39
C GLY A 601 -5.80 39.28 8.43
N SER A 602 -5.93 38.28 7.56
CA SER A 602 -5.03 37.13 7.43
C SER A 602 -4.00 37.49 6.39
N SER A 603 -2.77 37.75 6.84
CA SER A 603 -1.55 37.81 6.03
C SER A 603 -1.78 38.32 4.62
N GLN A 604 -1.72 39.65 4.49
CA GLN A 604 -1.48 40.34 3.23
C GLN A 604 -0.60 39.44 2.34
N GLY A 605 -1.03 39.13 1.12
CA GLY A 605 -0.29 38.29 0.17
C GLY A 605 -0.71 36.84 0.00
N THR A 606 -1.57 36.26 0.83
CA THR A 606 -2.18 34.96 0.51
C THR A 606 -3.33 35.13 -0.47
N GLU A 607 -3.35 34.32 -1.54
CA GLU A 607 -4.43 34.25 -2.53
C GLU A 607 -5.81 34.20 -1.88
N LEU A 608 -6.78 34.87 -2.49
CA LEU A 608 -8.19 34.63 -2.21
C LEU A 608 -8.52 33.28 -2.87
N ALA A 609 -8.26 32.18 -2.16
CA ALA A 609 -8.40 30.84 -2.70
C ALA A 609 -9.85 30.62 -3.18
N GLY A 610 -10.02 30.34 -4.49
CA GLY A 610 -11.27 29.79 -5.01
C GLY A 610 -11.75 30.26 -6.37
N THR A 611 -11.08 31.16 -7.08
CA THR A 611 -11.44 31.50 -8.48
C THR A 611 -10.88 30.48 -9.48
N SER A 612 -11.62 30.17 -10.54
CA SER A 612 -11.21 29.25 -11.62
C SER A 612 -10.74 30.01 -12.87
N ILE A 613 -9.95 29.35 -13.72
CA ILE A 613 -9.58 29.87 -15.04
C ILE A 613 -10.61 29.52 -16.12
N ASN A 614 -11.45 28.52 -15.86
CA ASN A 614 -12.26 27.85 -16.86
C ASN A 614 -13.33 28.77 -17.47
N LEU A 615 -13.72 28.42 -18.69
CA LEU A 615 -14.88 28.99 -19.38
C LEU A 615 -16.18 28.76 -18.59
N GLY A 616 -16.99 29.81 -18.40
CA GLY A 616 -18.26 29.76 -17.66
C GLY A 616 -18.15 30.13 -16.18
N GLU A 617 -16.94 30.29 -15.65
CA GLU A 617 -16.70 30.53 -14.22
C GLU A 617 -16.61 32.02 -13.84
N GLY A 618 -16.64 32.95 -14.82
CA GLY A 618 -16.42 34.37 -14.55
C GLY A 618 -17.43 34.98 -13.57
N LEU A 619 -18.70 34.56 -13.63
CA LEU A 619 -19.75 35.01 -12.73
C LEU A 619 -19.49 34.57 -11.28
N LEU A 620 -19.14 33.29 -11.10
CA LEU A 620 -18.85 32.73 -9.77
C LEU A 620 -17.57 33.35 -9.20
N ASN A 621 -16.54 33.53 -10.01
CA ASN A 621 -15.30 34.20 -9.62
C ASN A 621 -15.56 35.64 -9.16
N THR A 622 -16.32 36.40 -9.95
CA THR A 622 -16.65 37.80 -9.62
C THR A 622 -17.42 37.88 -8.32
N SER A 623 -18.37 36.98 -8.09
CA SER A 623 -19.13 36.89 -6.84
C SER A 623 -18.23 36.63 -5.63
N LYS A 624 -17.26 35.70 -5.74
CA LYS A 624 -16.27 35.41 -4.70
C LYS A 624 -15.37 36.62 -4.41
N LEU A 625 -14.87 37.29 -5.46
CA LEU A 625 -14.04 38.49 -5.33
C LEU A 625 -14.80 39.64 -4.65
N VAL A 626 -16.06 39.87 -5.04
CA VAL A 626 -16.91 40.89 -4.41
C VAL A 626 -17.28 40.51 -2.98
N GLN A 627 -17.51 39.23 -2.68
CA GLN A 627 -17.76 38.78 -1.31
C GLN A 627 -16.55 38.99 -0.40
N ALA A 628 -15.35 38.72 -0.91
CA ALA A 628 -14.10 38.92 -0.20
C ALA A 628 -13.82 40.40 0.07
N MET A 629 -13.81 41.21 -0.99
CA MET A 629 -13.46 42.64 -0.92
C MET A 629 -14.63 43.52 -0.45
N ARG A 630 -15.86 43.01 -0.45
CA ARG A 630 -17.09 43.69 -0.01
C ARG A 630 -17.36 45.00 -0.76
N SER A 631 -17.61 46.11 -0.06
CA SER A 631 -17.91 47.41 -0.67
C SER A 631 -16.67 48.16 -1.15
N SER A 632 -15.46 47.72 -0.77
CA SER A 632 -14.21 48.37 -1.14
C SER A 632 -13.00 47.44 -0.91
N ALA A 633 -12.11 47.35 -1.88
CA ALA A 633 -10.88 46.56 -1.81
C ALA A 633 -9.71 47.39 -1.30
N ASP A 634 -8.72 46.75 -0.70
CA ASP A 634 -7.46 47.42 -0.34
C ASP A 634 -6.62 47.67 -1.61
N THR A 635 -6.02 48.86 -1.72
CA THR A 635 -5.27 49.29 -2.93
C THR A 635 -3.78 48.96 -2.85
N THR A 636 -3.30 48.59 -1.68
CA THR A 636 -1.93 48.15 -1.43
C THR A 636 -1.97 46.87 -0.64
N TYR A 637 -0.93 46.05 -0.79
CA TYR A 637 -0.71 44.89 0.08
C TYR A 637 -0.88 45.26 1.56
N SER A 638 -0.35 46.41 1.98
CA SER A 638 -0.37 46.91 3.36
C SER A 638 -1.75 47.22 3.96
N GLY A 639 -2.83 47.22 3.16
CA GLY A 639 -4.18 47.57 3.64
C GLY A 639 -4.34 49.01 4.14
N THR A 640 -3.35 49.88 3.93
CA THR A 640 -3.34 51.26 4.45
C THR A 640 -4.29 52.19 3.72
N THR A 641 -4.69 51.82 2.51
CA THR A 641 -5.55 52.58 1.62
C THR A 641 -6.51 51.62 0.92
N SER A 642 -7.73 52.10 0.64
CA SER A 642 -8.77 51.28 0.04
C SER A 642 -9.60 52.06 -0.97
N THR A 643 -10.26 51.34 -1.87
CA THR A 643 -11.05 51.91 -2.97
C THR A 643 -12.34 51.14 -3.14
N SER A 644 -13.44 51.84 -3.44
CA SER A 644 -14.68 51.19 -3.91
C SER A 644 -14.63 50.79 -5.39
N LYS A 645 -13.58 51.21 -6.11
CA LYS A 645 -13.43 51.01 -7.56
C LYS A 645 -12.34 49.99 -7.86
N TYR A 646 -12.71 48.71 -7.83
CA TYR A 646 -11.85 47.58 -8.17
C TYR A 646 -12.52 46.68 -9.22
N ALA A 647 -11.73 45.92 -9.96
CA ALA A 647 -12.13 45.31 -11.22
C ALA A 647 -13.45 44.53 -11.14
N ALA A 648 -13.54 43.55 -10.23
CA ALA A 648 -14.73 42.72 -10.06
C ALA A 648 -15.97 43.54 -9.69
N LYS A 649 -15.85 44.52 -8.78
CA LYS A 649 -16.97 45.38 -8.36
C LYS A 649 -17.47 46.27 -9.47
N MET A 650 -16.56 46.83 -10.26
CA MET A 650 -16.93 47.71 -11.37
C MET A 650 -17.69 46.98 -12.46
N CYS A 651 -17.43 45.67 -12.64
CA CYS A 651 -18.22 44.82 -13.51
C CYS A 651 -19.54 44.40 -12.87
N ALA A 652 -19.55 44.01 -11.58
CA ALA A 652 -20.75 43.59 -10.87
C ALA A 652 -21.77 44.71 -10.62
N ASP A 653 -21.31 45.94 -10.43
CA ASP A 653 -22.18 47.11 -10.22
C ASP A 653 -22.70 47.70 -11.53
N TYR A 654 -22.20 47.24 -12.67
CA TYR A 654 -22.65 47.75 -13.94
C TYR A 654 -24.09 47.30 -14.18
N SER A 655 -25.00 48.27 -14.32
CA SER A 655 -26.43 48.04 -14.55
C SER A 655 -26.84 48.47 -15.96
N GLY A 656 -26.07 48.05 -16.96
CA GLY A 656 -26.34 48.39 -18.36
C GLY A 656 -27.47 47.57 -18.96
N GLY A 657 -28.36 48.22 -19.70
CA GLY A 657 -29.42 47.54 -20.45
C GLY A 657 -30.53 46.94 -19.59
N GLU A 658 -30.78 47.46 -18.38
CA GLU A 658 -31.79 46.96 -17.43
C GLU A 658 -31.42 45.67 -16.67
N TYR A 659 -30.22 45.11 -16.90
CA TYR A 659 -29.72 43.92 -16.19
C TYR A 659 -28.64 44.25 -15.16
N ALA A 660 -28.59 43.46 -14.09
CA ALA A 660 -27.66 43.62 -12.96
C ALA A 660 -26.80 42.35 -12.70
N ASP A 661 -26.72 41.46 -13.68
CA ASP A 661 -26.02 40.17 -13.66
C ASP A 661 -24.66 40.22 -14.40
N TRP A 662 -24.11 41.42 -14.60
CA TRP A 662 -22.81 41.62 -15.23
C TRP A 662 -21.65 41.17 -14.34
N PHE A 663 -20.58 40.66 -14.93
CA PHE A 663 -19.43 40.14 -14.20
C PHE A 663 -18.10 40.36 -14.93
N LEU A 664 -16.98 40.13 -14.23
CA LEU A 664 -15.64 40.18 -14.80
C LEU A 664 -15.29 38.79 -15.38
N PRO A 665 -14.90 38.68 -16.67
CA PRO A 665 -14.73 37.39 -17.34
C PRO A 665 -13.58 36.57 -16.73
N SER A 666 -13.68 35.25 -16.69
CA SER A 666 -12.54 34.36 -16.42
C SER A 666 -11.47 34.50 -17.50
N ILE A 667 -10.26 33.97 -17.28
CA ILE A 667 -9.19 34.13 -18.27
C ILE A 667 -9.50 33.40 -19.59
N ASP A 668 -10.20 32.27 -19.56
CA ASP A 668 -10.64 31.58 -20.78
C ASP A 668 -11.71 32.41 -21.53
N GLU A 669 -12.65 33.01 -20.80
CA GLU A 669 -13.66 33.92 -21.38
C GLU A 669 -13.02 35.17 -21.98
N LEU A 670 -12.06 35.77 -21.28
CA LEU A 670 -11.32 36.94 -21.76
C LEU A 670 -10.51 36.60 -23.02
N ASN A 671 -9.94 35.39 -23.07
CA ASN A 671 -9.25 34.90 -24.25
C ASN A 671 -10.19 34.70 -25.45
N LEU A 672 -11.43 34.27 -25.22
CA LEU A 672 -12.45 34.25 -26.27
C LEU A 672 -12.82 35.66 -26.73
N MET A 673 -12.92 36.65 -25.84
CA MET A 673 -13.11 38.05 -26.25
C MET A 673 -11.98 38.53 -27.15
N TYR A 674 -10.72 38.21 -26.83
CA TYR A 674 -9.59 38.56 -27.68
C TYR A 674 -9.68 37.88 -29.05
N GLN A 675 -9.83 36.56 -29.07
CA GLN A 675 -9.83 35.76 -30.30
C GLN A 675 -11.02 36.07 -31.20
N ASN A 676 -12.21 36.20 -30.64
CA ASN A 676 -13.44 36.31 -31.40
C ASN A 676 -13.83 37.75 -31.73
N LEU A 677 -13.45 38.73 -30.89
CA LEU A 677 -13.81 40.12 -31.10
C LEU A 677 -12.60 40.99 -31.46
N LYS A 678 -11.58 41.05 -30.61
CA LYS A 678 -10.42 41.96 -30.81
C LYS A 678 -9.67 41.64 -32.10
N CYS A 679 -9.36 40.37 -32.37
CA CYS A 679 -8.71 39.95 -33.62
C CYS A 679 -9.52 40.29 -34.88
N PHE A 680 -10.82 40.53 -34.74
CA PHE A 680 -11.74 40.93 -35.81
C PHE A 680 -12.03 42.43 -35.84
N GLY A 681 -11.37 43.23 -34.99
CA GLY A 681 -11.58 44.67 -34.90
C GLY A 681 -12.92 45.07 -34.25
N LEU A 682 -13.56 44.16 -33.52
CA LEU A 682 -14.86 44.37 -32.87
C LEU A 682 -14.70 44.69 -31.38
N GLY A 683 -15.72 45.30 -30.77
CA GLY A 683 -15.78 45.61 -29.33
C GLY A 683 -14.96 46.81 -28.85
N GLY A 684 -14.20 47.47 -29.72
CA GLY A 684 -13.53 48.74 -29.40
C GLY A 684 -12.42 48.64 -28.34
N PHE A 685 -11.86 47.45 -28.11
CA PHE A 685 -10.84 47.25 -27.09
C PHE A 685 -9.53 47.98 -27.42
N SER A 686 -8.99 48.72 -26.45
CA SER A 686 -7.66 49.32 -26.51
C SER A 686 -6.54 48.26 -26.56
N ASN A 687 -5.36 48.61 -27.09
CA ASN A 687 -4.16 47.76 -27.09
C ASN A 687 -3.46 47.81 -25.72
N ASP A 688 -4.16 47.32 -24.68
CA ASP A 688 -3.73 47.34 -23.28
C ASP A 688 -3.95 45.96 -22.62
N LEU A 689 -3.49 45.80 -21.38
CA LEU A 689 -3.83 44.66 -20.52
C LEU A 689 -5.27 44.76 -20.01
N TYR A 690 -6.01 43.66 -20.07
CA TYR A 690 -7.34 43.50 -19.50
C TYR A 690 -7.32 42.50 -18.36
N TRP A 691 -7.98 42.84 -17.25
CA TRP A 691 -8.14 41.91 -16.13
C TRP A 691 -9.12 40.79 -16.48
N SER A 692 -8.77 39.57 -16.07
CA SER A 692 -9.75 38.50 -15.85
C SER A 692 -10.16 38.47 -14.38
N SER A 693 -11.18 37.68 -14.04
CA SER A 693 -11.57 37.34 -12.66
C SER A 693 -10.81 36.15 -12.09
N SER A 694 -9.86 35.59 -12.83
CA SER A 694 -9.07 34.43 -12.42
C SER A 694 -7.81 34.87 -11.67
N GLU A 695 -7.69 34.45 -10.42
CA GLU A 695 -6.47 34.62 -9.62
C GLU A 695 -5.37 33.64 -10.05
N SER A 696 -4.11 34.04 -9.84
CA SER A 696 -2.94 33.21 -10.14
C SER A 696 -2.35 32.67 -8.85
N SER A 697 -1.92 31.40 -8.87
CA SER A 697 -1.30 30.74 -7.72
C SER A 697 0.13 31.21 -7.42
N LYS A 698 0.55 32.29 -8.08
CA LYS A 698 1.92 32.78 -8.06
C LYS A 698 2.05 33.99 -7.15
N LEU A 699 3.01 33.85 -6.25
CA LEU A 699 3.49 34.89 -5.36
C LEU A 699 4.65 35.63 -6.02
N MET A 700 4.56 36.96 -6.06
CA MET A 700 5.51 37.83 -6.73
C MET A 700 6.32 38.65 -5.73
N SER A 701 7.64 38.68 -5.90
CA SER A 701 8.55 39.49 -5.08
C SER A 701 8.62 40.93 -5.61
N ILE A 702 8.21 41.91 -4.79
CA ILE A 702 8.36 43.35 -5.04
C ILE A 702 9.35 43.94 -4.04
N GLY A 703 10.23 44.83 -4.49
CA GLY A 703 11.03 45.67 -3.60
C GLY A 703 10.20 46.87 -3.11
N ASP A 704 10.08 47.07 -1.81
CA ASP A 704 9.50 48.29 -1.25
C ASP A 704 10.46 49.49 -1.35
N VAL A 705 9.98 50.68 -0.98
CA VAL A 705 10.77 51.94 -1.02
C VAL A 705 11.96 51.90 -0.03
N TYR A 706 12.00 50.94 0.88
CA TYR A 706 13.04 50.70 1.88
C TYR A 706 13.99 49.54 1.52
N GLY A 707 13.78 48.87 0.39
CA GLY A 707 14.60 47.74 -0.08
C GLY A 707 14.20 46.37 0.48
N ASN A 708 13.03 46.23 1.11
CA ASN A 708 12.51 44.95 1.57
C ASN A 708 11.80 44.19 0.45
N THR A 709 11.96 42.87 0.44
CA THR A 709 11.18 41.97 -0.43
C THR A 709 9.79 41.73 0.17
N ILE A 710 8.76 42.23 -0.51
CA ILE A 710 7.34 41.97 -0.24
C ILE A 710 6.84 40.91 -1.21
N ILE A 711 5.97 40.02 -0.74
CA ILE A 711 5.35 38.99 -1.57
C ILE A 711 3.90 39.36 -1.86
N GLU A 712 3.57 39.71 -3.10
CA GLU A 712 2.19 40.04 -3.54
C GLU A 712 1.59 38.89 -4.36
N ALA A 713 0.31 38.60 -4.17
CA ALA A 713 -0.43 37.67 -5.01
C ALA A 713 -0.69 38.28 -6.41
N ALA A 714 -0.59 37.45 -7.46
CA ALA A 714 -0.86 37.85 -8.83
C ALA A 714 -2.29 37.50 -9.28
N ALA A 715 -2.73 38.10 -10.38
CA ALA A 715 -3.95 37.71 -11.09
C ALA A 715 -3.69 37.61 -12.60
N TYR A 716 -4.54 36.87 -13.31
CA TYR A 716 -4.43 36.73 -14.75
C TYR A 716 -4.97 37.96 -15.46
N ALA A 717 -4.19 38.47 -16.40
CA ALA A 717 -4.61 39.47 -17.38
C ALA A 717 -4.24 39.00 -18.79
N GLN A 718 -4.84 39.60 -19.80
CA GLN A 718 -4.47 39.36 -21.19
C GLN A 718 -4.15 40.67 -21.91
N ASN A 719 -3.06 40.68 -22.66
CA ASN A 719 -2.66 41.81 -23.47
C ASN A 719 -3.41 41.81 -24.81
N PHE A 720 -4.28 42.79 -25.02
CA PHE A 720 -5.09 42.87 -26.24
C PHE A 720 -4.33 43.44 -27.45
N ASN A 721 -3.03 43.74 -27.30
CA ASN A 721 -2.15 44.08 -28.42
C ASN A 721 -1.60 42.84 -29.15
N ASP A 722 -1.21 41.80 -28.41
CA ASP A 722 -0.56 40.60 -28.97
C ASP A 722 -1.20 39.26 -28.52
N GLY A 723 -2.28 39.33 -27.72
CA GLY A 723 -3.03 38.18 -27.25
C GLY A 723 -2.39 37.41 -26.11
N LYS A 724 -1.21 37.82 -25.64
CA LYS A 724 -0.50 37.08 -24.60
C LYS A 724 -1.22 37.17 -23.27
N ILE A 725 -1.40 36.00 -22.65
CA ILE A 725 -1.89 35.87 -21.28
C ILE A 725 -0.71 36.07 -20.33
N ASP A 726 -0.88 36.96 -19.36
CA ASP A 726 0.07 37.18 -18.28
C ASP A 726 -0.52 36.74 -16.95
N SER A 727 0.12 35.74 -16.34
CA SER A 727 -0.25 35.17 -15.03
C SER A 727 0.45 35.85 -13.85
N HIS A 728 1.25 36.90 -14.09
CA HIS A 728 2.12 37.55 -13.10
C HIS A 728 1.82 39.04 -12.94
N GLN A 729 0.60 39.46 -13.22
CA GLN A 729 0.22 40.85 -13.04
C GLN A 729 -0.08 41.15 -11.58
N TYR A 730 0.58 42.18 -11.04
CA TYR A 730 0.37 42.65 -9.68
C TYR A 730 -1.05 43.18 -9.51
N ARG A 731 -1.73 42.76 -8.44
CA ARG A 731 -3.12 43.19 -8.17
C ARG A 731 -3.26 44.67 -7.85
N SER A 732 -2.15 45.31 -7.46
CA SER A 732 -2.02 46.75 -7.24
C SER A 732 -1.96 47.56 -8.55
N LYS A 733 -1.73 46.93 -9.72
CA LYS A 733 -1.70 47.60 -11.01
C LYS A 733 -3.11 47.79 -11.57
N GLY A 734 -3.32 48.94 -12.20
CA GLY A 734 -4.54 49.20 -12.94
C GLY A 734 -4.47 48.56 -14.33
N ASN A 735 -5.34 47.60 -14.60
CA ASN A 735 -5.58 47.08 -15.95
C ASN A 735 -7.04 47.36 -16.37
N ARG A 736 -7.28 47.31 -17.67
CA ARG A 736 -8.60 47.59 -18.26
C ARG A 736 -9.61 46.53 -17.83
N VAL A 737 -10.88 46.90 -17.72
CA VAL A 737 -11.97 45.95 -17.46
C VAL A 737 -13.09 46.15 -18.45
N ARG A 738 -13.74 45.05 -18.81
CA ARG A 738 -14.95 45.04 -19.62
C ARG A 738 -15.94 44.08 -18.95
N PRO A 739 -17.10 44.55 -18.47
CA PRO A 739 -18.13 43.67 -17.96
C PRO A 739 -18.63 42.73 -19.06
N VAL A 740 -18.95 41.50 -18.68
CA VAL A 740 -19.58 40.51 -19.55
C VAL A 740 -20.83 39.96 -18.87
N ARG A 741 -21.72 39.35 -19.63
CA ARG A 741 -22.97 38.77 -19.14
C ARG A 741 -23.22 37.43 -19.84
N ALA A 742 -23.80 36.50 -19.09
CA ALA A 742 -24.26 35.21 -19.57
C ALA A 742 -25.79 35.21 -19.67
N PHE A 743 -26.34 34.76 -20.80
CA PHE A 743 -27.79 34.72 -21.02
C PHE A 743 -28.24 33.61 -21.95
#